data_AF-A0A3Q2CHH3-F1
#
_entry.id   AF-A0A3Q2CHH3-F1
#
_cell.length_a   1.000
_cell.length_b   1.000
_cell.length_c   1.000
_cell.angle_alpha   90.00
_cell.angle_beta   90.00
_cell.angle_gamma   90.00
#
_symmetry.space_group_name_H-M   'P 1'
#
loop_
_entity.id
_entity.type
_entity.pdbx_description
1 polymer ?
#
loop_
_entity_poly.entity_id
_entity_poly.type
_entity_poly.pdbx_seq_one_letter_code
_entity_poly.pdbx_strand_id
1 'polypeptide(L)'
;MQFLGRLLDTVSSVSTLFTNPYRVRDVPLSDYGGGGGKVLLKEEGRIVLYKNTQYQSWDCILKSAETPAVALRLFQVGSEVDAMNWFPQYALKLRPFYEILPLKADTVQTIVDCIRNHPDWSSAHIAVETGMRECLKHNYVQSQINNRDVSGQTPLHLACERGDLACVKELLEESQARTDIKDRHGETPMHYASKQDSPVIIQALCSRLCSGVNELNDNGETPLHVACRLGRVESVKALLEGGAKCDIKGSMGNPIHTAMKYSEKGCVEEILKADPSQLQAEDSVYGGTPLHWAKTAEMCRMLLDRGSEINYLSKTGESALHILTKKGRFEAAMVLLTHGANANLKGQDGNTALHLAMKMDHMELIKGLIVFGADVEIHNDLGETPGLIAARTSKGFEDIMYVGAAIGAIGKSEIDGPRKEKKKMDRLLCLDGGGIKGLVLIQMLIALEKEAGRPTRELFDWVAGTSTGGILALAIIHGKSMEYLRCLYFRMKEQVFKGSRPYESAPLEDFLKQEFGENTKMTDIRFPRVMVTSVLADRHPGELHIFRNYDQPSLKKEPPYTTQATFRPLTIPQEQLVWRAARSSGAAPTYFRPMGRFLDGGLLANNPTLDAMAEIHQFNKSLKAEGREGDIKKLGIVVSLGTGKPPQEVVTSVDVFRPSNPLELAKSFVGAKELGKMLVDCCTDSDGCAVDRARAWCEMIDTIYHRLSPQLSQEVMLDEVSDEILVNMLWETQMYLFEKREVPQSLAKMLL
;
A
#
# COMPACT_ATOMS: atom_id res chain seq x y z
N MET A 1 -73.46 3.24 -36.82
CA MET A 1 -73.47 3.83 -35.46
C MET A 1 -73.39 2.80 -34.31
N GLN A 2 -73.48 1.48 -34.54
CA GLN A 2 -73.28 0.47 -33.47
C GLN A 2 -71.83 -0.02 -33.29
N PHE A 3 -70.93 0.28 -34.23
CA PHE A 3 -69.51 -0.13 -34.15
C PHE A 3 -68.66 0.81 -33.27
N LEU A 4 -69.00 2.10 -33.24
CA LEU A 4 -68.35 3.11 -32.37
C LEU A 4 -68.76 2.98 -30.90
N GLY A 5 -70.00 2.56 -30.61
CA GLY A 5 -70.46 2.32 -29.24
C GLY A 5 -69.76 1.13 -28.59
N ARG A 6 -69.56 0.02 -29.34
CA ARG A 6 -68.81 -1.12 -28.81
C ARG A 6 -67.34 -0.80 -28.59
N LEU A 7 -66.69 -0.03 -29.47
CA LEU A 7 -65.29 0.37 -29.29
C LEU A 7 -65.08 1.32 -28.10
N LEU A 8 -66.04 2.22 -27.82
CA LEU A 8 -65.99 3.07 -26.62
C LEU A 8 -66.24 2.27 -25.33
N ASP A 9 -67.10 1.26 -25.35
CA ASP A 9 -67.30 0.36 -24.21
C ASP A 9 -66.13 -0.61 -24.01
N THR A 10 -65.47 -1.09 -25.07
CA THR A 10 -64.21 -1.86 -24.91
C THR A 10 -63.06 -0.97 -24.46
N VAL A 11 -62.99 0.30 -24.86
CA VAL A 11 -61.92 1.21 -24.41
C VAL A 11 -62.14 1.68 -22.96
N SER A 12 -63.38 1.84 -22.50
CA SER A 12 -63.69 2.11 -21.08
C SER A 12 -63.42 0.89 -20.18
N SER A 13 -63.74 -0.32 -20.65
CA SER A 13 -63.47 -1.56 -19.90
C SER A 13 -62.01 -2.00 -19.95
N VAL A 14 -61.29 -1.73 -21.05
CA VAL A 14 -59.84 -1.97 -21.17
C VAL A 14 -59.04 -0.92 -20.40
N SER A 15 -59.50 0.33 -20.30
CA SER A 15 -58.87 1.33 -19.42
C SER A 15 -59.06 1.00 -17.94
N THR A 16 -60.12 0.31 -17.53
CA THR A 16 -60.26 -0.22 -16.15
C THR A 16 -59.43 -1.48 -15.87
N LEU A 17 -59.11 -2.29 -16.89
CA LEU A 17 -58.26 -3.49 -16.77
C LEU A 17 -56.79 -3.18 -16.49
N PHE A 18 -56.32 -1.96 -16.83
CA PHE A 18 -54.94 -1.51 -16.62
C PHE A 18 -54.78 -0.48 -15.50
N THR A 19 -55.86 -0.13 -14.78
CA THR A 19 -55.77 0.81 -13.67
C THR A 19 -55.51 0.10 -12.35
N ASN A 20 -54.35 0.36 -11.76
CA ASN A 20 -54.00 -0.09 -10.41
C ASN A 20 -55.18 0.21 -9.44
N PRO A 21 -55.82 -0.82 -8.85
CA PRO A 21 -57.00 -0.66 -7.98
C PRO A 21 -56.70 0.11 -6.69
N TYR A 22 -55.43 0.33 -6.37
CA TYR A 22 -54.96 1.07 -5.20
C TYR A 22 -54.39 2.44 -5.57
N ARG A 23 -54.64 2.93 -6.79
CA ARG A 23 -54.21 4.27 -7.20
C ARG A 23 -55.12 5.33 -6.57
N VAL A 24 -54.51 6.23 -5.82
CA VAL A 24 -55.15 7.38 -5.21
C VAL A 24 -55.56 8.39 -6.28
N ARG A 25 -56.83 8.82 -6.25
CA ARG A 25 -57.38 9.81 -7.20
C ARG A 25 -58.33 10.77 -6.53
N ASP A 26 -58.32 12.01 -7.00
CA ASP A 26 -59.37 12.97 -6.70
C ASP A 26 -60.69 12.52 -7.33
N VAL A 27 -61.74 12.45 -6.51
CA VAL A 27 -63.09 12.10 -6.93
C VAL A 27 -64.10 13.11 -6.36
N PRO A 28 -65.10 13.55 -7.15
CA PRO A 28 -66.16 14.41 -6.64
C PRO A 28 -66.95 13.72 -5.53
N LEU A 29 -67.19 14.40 -4.40
CA LEU A 29 -67.98 13.84 -3.31
C LEU A 29 -69.45 13.63 -3.71
N SER A 30 -69.93 14.39 -4.71
CA SER A 30 -71.25 14.21 -5.34
C SER A 30 -71.48 12.80 -5.89
N ASP A 31 -70.41 12.13 -6.34
CA ASP A 31 -70.48 10.77 -6.90
C ASP A 31 -70.78 9.69 -5.85
N TYR A 32 -70.77 10.08 -4.56
CA TYR A 32 -71.02 9.23 -3.41
C TYR A 32 -72.28 9.66 -2.62
N GLY A 33 -72.95 10.73 -3.04
CA GLY A 33 -74.17 11.23 -2.42
C GLY A 33 -75.42 10.58 -3.00
N GLY A 34 -76.00 9.60 -2.29
CA GLY A 34 -77.42 9.19 -2.29
C GLY A 34 -78.11 8.70 -3.58
N GLY A 35 -77.68 9.11 -4.78
CA GLY A 35 -78.41 8.86 -6.04
C GLY A 35 -77.70 7.94 -7.05
N GLY A 36 -76.45 7.53 -6.79
CA GLY A 36 -75.56 6.92 -7.80
C GLY A 36 -75.22 5.43 -7.61
N GLY A 37 -75.99 4.65 -6.85
CA GLY A 37 -75.73 3.19 -6.69
C GLY A 37 -74.53 2.83 -5.81
N LYS A 38 -74.06 3.74 -4.96
CA LYS A 38 -73.02 3.49 -3.95
C LYS A 38 -73.62 3.58 -2.55
N VAL A 39 -73.53 2.50 -1.79
CA VAL A 39 -74.10 2.39 -0.43
C VAL A 39 -72.99 2.57 0.59
N LEU A 40 -73.18 3.46 1.57
CA LEU A 40 -72.26 3.64 2.70
C LEU A 40 -72.24 2.35 3.55
N LEU A 41 -71.05 1.80 3.79
CA LEU A 41 -70.86 0.63 4.64
C LEU A 41 -70.31 0.97 6.02
N LYS A 42 -69.23 1.77 6.07
CA LYS A 42 -68.54 2.16 7.31
C LYS A 42 -67.93 3.56 7.17
N GLU A 43 -67.88 4.29 8.27
CA GLU A 43 -67.25 5.62 8.36
C GLU A 43 -66.47 5.69 9.67
N GLU A 44 -65.16 5.95 9.57
CA GLU A 44 -64.23 6.07 10.70
C GLU A 44 -63.42 7.35 10.53
N GLY A 45 -63.74 8.38 11.31
CA GLY A 45 -63.16 9.72 11.15
C GLY A 45 -63.47 10.30 9.77
N ARG A 46 -62.43 10.64 8.99
CA ARG A 46 -62.58 11.15 7.62
C ARG A 46 -62.53 10.06 6.53
N ILE A 47 -62.37 8.79 6.90
CA ILE A 47 -62.24 7.68 5.96
C ILE A 47 -63.55 6.92 5.89
N VAL A 48 -64.04 6.70 4.67
CA VAL A 48 -65.38 6.16 4.42
C VAL A 48 -65.33 5.05 3.38
N LEU A 49 -65.98 3.93 3.69
CA LEU A 49 -66.09 2.77 2.80
C LEU A 49 -67.49 2.71 2.18
N TYR A 50 -67.53 2.66 0.85
CA TYR A 50 -68.75 2.51 0.07
C TYR A 50 -68.75 1.18 -0.70
N LYS A 51 -69.92 0.55 -0.83
CA LYS A 51 -70.18 -0.56 -1.75
C LYS A 51 -70.86 -0.02 -3.00
N ASN A 52 -70.19 -0.13 -4.14
CA ASN A 52 -70.75 0.18 -5.44
C ASN A 52 -71.56 -1.02 -5.96
N THR A 53 -72.89 -0.93 -5.92
CA THR A 53 -73.79 -2.02 -6.30
C THR A 53 -73.84 -2.23 -7.82
N GLN A 54 -73.49 -1.21 -8.61
CA GLN A 54 -73.52 -1.27 -10.08
C GLN A 54 -72.32 -2.04 -10.66
N TYR A 55 -71.15 -1.89 -10.05
CA TYR A 55 -69.89 -2.48 -10.52
C TYR A 55 -69.32 -3.57 -9.60
N GLN A 56 -70.06 -3.97 -8.56
CA GLN A 56 -69.62 -4.95 -7.54
C GLN A 56 -68.20 -4.64 -7.00
N SER A 57 -67.97 -3.37 -6.64
CA SER A 57 -66.68 -2.91 -6.12
C SER A 57 -66.84 -2.16 -4.80
N TRP A 58 -65.77 -2.09 -4.02
CA TRP A 58 -65.68 -1.38 -2.76
C TRP A 58 -64.72 -0.22 -2.91
N ASP A 59 -65.24 0.99 -2.67
CA ASP A 59 -64.51 2.26 -2.77
C ASP A 59 -64.21 2.75 -1.36
N CYS A 60 -62.93 2.92 -1.03
CA CYS A 60 -62.52 3.62 0.19
C CYS A 60 -62.11 5.05 -0.16
N ILE A 61 -62.71 6.05 0.48
CA ILE A 61 -62.43 7.46 0.24
C ILE A 61 -62.01 8.17 1.51
N LEU A 62 -61.11 9.14 1.38
CA LEU A 62 -60.73 10.10 2.41
C LEU A 62 -61.37 11.44 2.08
N LYS A 63 -62.23 11.94 2.97
CA LYS A 63 -62.87 13.27 2.85
C LYS A 63 -61.82 14.36 3.08
N SER A 64 -61.61 15.23 2.09
CA SER A 64 -60.72 16.40 2.23
C SER A 64 -61.38 17.46 3.12
N ALA A 65 -60.62 18.04 4.05
CA ALA A 65 -61.09 19.16 4.87
C ALA A 65 -60.95 20.52 4.17
N GLU A 66 -60.03 20.63 3.21
CA GLU A 66 -59.74 21.88 2.50
C GLU A 66 -60.70 22.10 1.33
N THR A 67 -61.06 21.00 0.66
CA THR A 67 -61.94 21.01 -0.51
C THR A 67 -63.13 20.07 -0.26
N PRO A 68 -64.18 20.51 0.46
CA PRO A 68 -65.29 19.64 0.84
C PRO A 68 -66.08 19.03 -0.34
N ALA A 69 -65.87 19.54 -1.56
CA ALA A 69 -66.45 19.00 -2.79
C ALA A 69 -65.66 17.82 -3.40
N VAL A 70 -64.41 17.59 -2.96
CA VAL A 70 -63.50 16.58 -3.52
C VAL A 70 -63.01 15.66 -2.41
N ALA A 71 -63.06 14.35 -2.66
CA ALA A 71 -62.49 13.32 -1.80
C ALA A 71 -61.37 12.59 -2.52
N LEU A 72 -60.44 11.99 -1.77
CA LEU A 72 -59.39 11.15 -2.29
C LEU A 72 -59.82 9.68 -2.22
N ARG A 73 -60.04 9.05 -3.37
CA ARG A 73 -60.28 7.60 -3.42
C ARG A 73 -58.97 6.87 -3.16
N LEU A 74 -58.87 6.13 -2.06
CA LEU A 74 -57.68 5.39 -1.64
C LEU A 74 -57.55 4.05 -2.36
N PHE A 75 -58.66 3.36 -2.56
CA PHE A 75 -58.73 2.14 -3.38
C PHE A 75 -60.13 1.92 -3.97
N GLN A 76 -60.18 1.12 -5.03
CA GLN A 76 -61.36 0.51 -5.62
C GLN A 76 -61.06 -0.97 -5.88
N VAL A 77 -61.54 -1.85 -5.00
CA VAL A 77 -61.28 -3.29 -5.08
C VAL A 77 -62.54 -4.06 -5.39
N GLY A 78 -62.42 -5.19 -6.11
CA GLY A 78 -63.54 -6.08 -6.43
C GLY A 78 -63.83 -7.15 -5.36
N SER A 79 -63.05 -7.19 -4.27
CA SER A 79 -63.14 -8.20 -3.21
C SER A 79 -63.58 -7.55 -1.89
N GLU A 80 -64.67 -8.06 -1.31
CA GLU A 80 -65.16 -7.63 0.01
C GLU A 80 -64.12 -7.90 1.11
N VAL A 81 -63.41 -9.02 0.99
CA VAL A 81 -62.40 -9.45 1.97
C VAL A 81 -61.24 -8.46 2.00
N ASP A 82 -60.75 -8.04 0.83
CA ASP A 82 -59.64 -7.07 0.74
C ASP A 82 -60.08 -5.70 1.27
N ALA A 83 -61.29 -5.26 0.91
CA ALA A 83 -61.85 -3.98 1.38
C ALA A 83 -61.98 -3.95 2.90
N MET A 84 -62.49 -5.03 3.50
CA MET A 84 -62.67 -5.13 4.96
C MET A 84 -61.35 -5.35 5.70
N ASN A 85 -60.31 -5.87 5.05
CA ASN A 85 -58.97 -6.01 5.63
C ASN A 85 -58.21 -4.68 5.64
N TRP A 86 -58.25 -3.91 4.54
CA TRP A 86 -57.49 -2.66 4.41
C TRP A 86 -58.17 -1.45 5.06
N PHE A 87 -59.52 -1.38 5.05
CA PHE A 87 -60.24 -0.23 5.60
C PHE A 87 -59.86 0.10 7.06
N PRO A 88 -59.85 -0.86 8.01
CA PRO A 88 -59.47 -0.57 9.40
C PRO A 88 -58.02 -0.09 9.53
N GLN A 89 -57.11 -0.65 8.73
CA GLN A 89 -55.69 -0.26 8.74
C GLN A 89 -55.52 1.18 8.25
N TYR A 90 -56.22 1.57 7.19
CA TYR A 90 -56.17 2.93 6.66
C TYR A 90 -56.83 3.92 7.60
N ALA A 91 -58.02 3.59 8.14
CA ALA A 91 -58.72 4.40 9.13
C ALA A 91 -57.85 4.73 10.34
N LEU A 92 -57.14 3.73 10.87
CA LEU A 92 -56.29 3.89 12.04
C LEU A 92 -54.96 4.60 11.72
N LYS A 93 -54.26 4.17 10.66
CA LYS A 93 -52.89 4.62 10.40
C LYS A 93 -52.82 5.97 9.68
N LEU A 94 -53.81 6.34 8.86
CA LEU A 94 -53.81 7.62 8.12
C LEU A 94 -54.24 8.82 8.98
N ARG A 95 -54.87 8.58 10.12
CA ARG A 95 -55.42 9.63 11.00
C ARG A 95 -54.43 10.74 11.36
N PRO A 96 -53.21 10.44 11.85
CA PRO A 96 -52.25 11.49 12.20
C PRO A 96 -51.83 12.38 11.02
N PHE A 97 -51.90 11.84 9.79
CA PHE A 97 -51.40 12.52 8.60
C PHE A 97 -52.41 13.55 8.08
N TYR A 98 -53.71 13.23 8.03
CA TYR A 98 -54.72 14.17 7.54
C TYR A 98 -55.19 15.18 8.60
N GLU A 99 -54.89 14.93 9.88
CA GLU A 99 -55.18 15.87 10.97
C GLU A 99 -54.13 16.98 11.04
N ILE A 100 -52.89 16.71 10.65
CA ILE A 100 -51.76 17.68 10.72
C ILE A 100 -51.46 18.32 9.37
N LEU A 101 -51.49 17.55 8.29
CA LEU A 101 -51.04 18.01 6.98
C LEU A 101 -52.19 18.08 5.96
N PRO A 102 -52.14 19.06 5.05
CA PRO A 102 -53.01 19.07 3.89
C PRO A 102 -52.55 17.99 2.89
N LEU A 103 -53.32 16.90 2.83
CA LEU A 103 -52.96 15.73 2.05
C LEU A 103 -53.40 15.85 0.59
N LYS A 104 -52.43 15.80 -0.34
CA LYS A 104 -52.65 15.69 -1.79
C LYS A 104 -52.61 14.23 -2.25
N ALA A 105 -53.20 13.94 -3.40
CA ALA A 105 -53.25 12.58 -3.95
C ALA A 105 -51.90 11.87 -4.00
N ASP A 106 -50.83 12.56 -4.45
CA ASP A 106 -49.48 11.98 -4.55
C ASP A 106 -48.89 11.65 -3.18
N THR A 107 -49.06 12.53 -2.18
CA THR A 107 -48.59 12.27 -0.81
C THR A 107 -49.35 11.11 -0.19
N VAL A 108 -50.68 11.06 -0.35
CA VAL A 108 -51.48 9.93 0.15
C VAL A 108 -51.12 8.63 -0.54
N GLN A 109 -50.81 8.66 -1.84
CA GLN A 109 -50.34 7.48 -2.56
C GLN A 109 -49.09 6.90 -1.88
N THR A 110 -48.09 7.73 -1.58
CA THR A 110 -46.86 7.25 -0.91
C THR A 110 -47.14 6.62 0.46
N ILE A 111 -48.04 7.20 1.25
CA ILE A 111 -48.40 6.69 2.58
C ILE A 111 -49.16 5.37 2.47
N VAL A 112 -50.14 5.30 1.57
CA VAL A 112 -50.98 4.12 1.36
C VAL A 112 -50.16 2.96 0.80
N ASP A 113 -49.25 3.24 -0.13
CA ASP A 113 -48.32 2.22 -0.65
C ASP A 113 -47.37 1.72 0.45
N CYS A 114 -46.89 2.61 1.33
CA CYS A 114 -46.10 2.24 2.50
C CYS A 114 -46.88 1.31 3.46
N ILE A 115 -48.14 1.64 3.78
CA ILE A 115 -49.01 0.81 4.62
C ILE A 115 -49.22 -0.58 3.99
N ARG A 116 -49.36 -0.64 2.67
CA ARG A 116 -49.57 -1.90 1.95
C ARG A 116 -48.31 -2.77 1.90
N ASN A 117 -47.15 -2.16 1.70
CA ASN A 117 -45.88 -2.86 1.66
C ASN A 117 -45.44 -3.34 3.05
N HIS A 118 -45.81 -2.59 4.10
CA HIS A 118 -45.47 -2.89 5.49
C HIS A 118 -46.72 -2.81 6.41
N PRO A 119 -47.60 -3.83 6.39
CA PRO A 119 -48.84 -3.82 7.17
C PRO A 119 -48.64 -3.82 8.69
N ASP A 120 -47.46 -4.20 9.17
CA ASP A 120 -47.08 -4.25 10.57
C ASP A 120 -46.52 -2.92 11.11
N TRP A 121 -46.13 -2.00 10.23
CA TRP A 121 -45.55 -0.72 10.63
C TRP A 121 -46.53 0.17 11.37
N SER A 122 -46.07 0.79 12.45
CA SER A 122 -46.84 1.81 13.17
C SER A 122 -46.93 3.13 12.38
N SER A 123 -47.83 4.03 12.76
CA SER A 123 -47.89 5.37 12.14
C SER A 123 -46.59 6.15 12.30
N ALA A 124 -45.79 5.85 13.33
CA ALA A 124 -44.46 6.44 13.52
C ALA A 124 -43.44 5.97 12.48
N HIS A 125 -43.40 4.66 12.16
CA HIS A 125 -42.52 4.14 11.11
C HIS A 125 -42.87 4.75 9.76
N ILE A 126 -44.17 4.85 9.46
CA ILE A 126 -44.67 5.45 8.21
C ILE A 126 -44.31 6.94 8.15
N ALA A 127 -44.43 7.69 9.24
CA ALA A 127 -44.06 9.10 9.29
C ALA A 127 -42.56 9.31 9.01
N VAL A 128 -41.70 8.43 9.53
CA VAL A 128 -40.26 8.44 9.23
C VAL A 128 -40.01 8.04 7.77
N GLU A 129 -40.60 6.97 7.26
CA GLU A 129 -40.41 6.50 5.88
C GLU A 129 -40.86 7.53 4.83
N THR A 130 -41.89 8.30 5.14
CA THR A 130 -42.41 9.33 4.23
C THR A 130 -41.75 10.70 4.45
N GLY A 131 -40.87 10.84 5.44
CA GLY A 131 -40.19 12.11 5.77
C GLY A 131 -41.12 13.18 6.36
N MET A 132 -42.31 12.80 6.82
CA MET A 132 -43.31 13.71 7.37
C MET A 132 -43.08 13.96 8.86
N ARG A 133 -41.99 14.68 9.15
CA ARG A 133 -41.55 14.98 10.52
C ARG A 133 -42.61 15.67 11.40
N GLU A 134 -43.46 16.53 10.82
CA GLU A 134 -44.48 17.25 11.60
C GLU A 134 -45.51 16.28 12.20
N CYS A 135 -45.74 15.13 11.57
CA CYS A 135 -46.64 14.10 12.07
C CYS A 135 -46.10 13.38 13.32
N LEU A 136 -44.79 13.45 13.59
CA LEU A 136 -44.18 12.86 14.78
C LEU A 136 -44.65 13.54 16.07
N LYS A 137 -45.10 14.80 16.00
CA LYS A 137 -45.66 15.56 17.13
C LYS A 137 -47.08 15.14 17.51
N HIS A 138 -47.75 14.32 16.70
CA HIS A 138 -49.10 13.88 16.99
C HIS A 138 -49.13 12.94 18.21
N ASN A 139 -50.04 13.17 19.17
CA ASN A 139 -50.15 12.34 20.38
C ASN A 139 -50.24 10.83 20.09
N TYR A 140 -50.99 10.45 19.04
CA TYR A 140 -51.09 9.04 18.64
C TYR A 140 -49.76 8.48 18.11
N VAL A 141 -48.99 9.28 17.37
CA VAL A 141 -47.69 8.86 16.82
C VAL A 141 -46.64 8.79 17.93
N GLN A 142 -46.64 9.76 18.85
CA GLN A 142 -45.80 9.75 20.04
C GLN A 142 -46.02 8.50 20.90
N SER A 143 -47.27 8.06 21.07
CA SER A 143 -47.57 6.80 21.79
C SER A 143 -46.96 5.54 21.16
N GLN A 144 -46.54 5.63 19.89
CA GLN A 144 -46.00 4.52 19.10
C GLN A 144 -44.52 4.71 18.72
N ILE A 145 -43.84 5.72 19.27
CA ILE A 145 -42.49 6.11 18.85
C ILE A 145 -41.42 5.04 19.14
N ASN A 146 -41.71 4.15 20.08
CA ASN A 146 -40.85 3.03 20.49
C ASN A 146 -41.45 1.66 20.10
N ASN A 147 -42.51 1.63 19.29
CA ASN A 147 -43.07 0.37 18.80
C ASN A 147 -42.05 -0.33 17.90
N ARG A 148 -42.13 -1.66 17.89
CA ARG A 148 -41.26 -2.51 17.11
C ARG A 148 -42.03 -3.14 15.95
N ASP A 149 -41.45 -3.11 14.77
CA ASP A 149 -41.99 -3.80 13.59
C ASP A 149 -41.74 -5.32 13.65
N VAL A 150 -42.04 -6.05 12.57
CA VAL A 150 -41.73 -7.49 12.48
C VAL A 150 -40.25 -7.82 12.52
N SER A 151 -39.35 -6.89 12.20
CA SER A 151 -37.90 -7.10 12.32
C SER A 151 -37.36 -6.67 13.69
N GLY A 152 -38.21 -6.12 14.55
CA GLY A 152 -37.84 -5.60 15.87
C GLY A 152 -37.34 -4.15 15.83
N GLN A 153 -37.30 -3.52 14.66
CA GLN A 153 -36.85 -2.15 14.44
C GLN A 153 -37.86 -1.14 14.99
N THR A 154 -37.34 0.00 15.43
CA THR A 154 -38.15 1.16 15.85
C THR A 154 -38.08 2.25 14.77
N PRO A 155 -38.96 3.27 14.81
CA PRO A 155 -38.88 4.42 13.90
C PRO A 155 -37.51 5.10 13.93
N LEU A 156 -36.82 5.09 15.07
CA LEU A 156 -35.45 5.62 15.17
C LEU A 156 -34.42 4.76 14.41
N HIS A 157 -34.57 3.43 14.37
CA HIS A 157 -33.72 2.57 13.54
C HIS A 157 -33.86 2.94 12.06
N LEU A 158 -35.11 3.06 11.57
CA LEU A 158 -35.39 3.47 10.19
C LEU A 158 -34.84 4.88 9.89
N ALA A 159 -35.00 5.84 10.80
CA ALA A 159 -34.46 7.18 10.60
C ALA A 159 -32.93 7.18 10.46
N CYS A 160 -32.23 6.36 11.27
CA CYS A 160 -30.79 6.17 11.18
C CYS A 160 -30.38 5.44 9.90
N GLU A 161 -31.14 4.42 9.50
CA GLU A 161 -30.90 3.66 8.26
C GLU A 161 -30.98 4.55 7.03
N ARG A 162 -31.93 5.48 7.00
CA ARG A 162 -32.13 6.40 5.87
C ARG A 162 -31.17 7.59 5.87
N GLY A 163 -30.48 7.83 6.99
CA GLY A 163 -29.64 9.01 7.15
C GLY A 163 -30.42 10.32 7.24
N ASP A 164 -31.70 10.29 7.64
CA ASP A 164 -32.52 11.48 7.77
C ASP A 164 -32.26 12.19 9.11
N LEU A 165 -31.33 13.13 9.08
CA LEU A 165 -30.94 13.91 10.25
C LEU A 165 -32.11 14.69 10.86
N ALA A 166 -33.04 15.20 10.03
CA ALA A 166 -34.14 16.00 10.52
C ALA A 166 -35.09 15.12 11.35
N CYS A 167 -35.42 13.93 10.84
CA CYS A 167 -36.21 12.96 11.59
C CYS A 167 -35.47 12.47 12.84
N VAL A 168 -34.16 12.17 12.77
CA VAL A 168 -33.38 11.75 13.94
C VAL A 168 -33.39 12.83 15.04
N LYS A 169 -33.16 14.10 14.70
CA LYS A 169 -33.22 15.20 15.67
C LYS A 169 -34.60 15.34 16.29
N GLU A 170 -35.66 15.33 15.50
CA GLU A 170 -37.04 15.44 16.01
C GLU A 170 -37.40 14.27 16.94
N LEU A 171 -37.02 13.04 16.56
CA LEU A 171 -37.27 11.83 17.35
C LEU A 171 -36.53 11.87 18.70
N LEU A 172 -35.29 12.34 18.70
CA LEU A 172 -34.49 12.47 19.91
C LEU A 172 -34.97 13.66 20.75
N GLU A 173 -34.97 14.86 20.18
CA GLU A 173 -35.18 16.12 20.89
C GLU A 173 -36.59 16.27 21.46
N GLU A 174 -37.59 16.07 20.61
CA GLU A 174 -39.00 16.40 20.90
C GLU A 174 -39.84 15.17 21.26
N SER A 175 -39.53 14.00 20.68
CA SER A 175 -40.37 12.80 20.82
C SER A 175 -39.87 11.78 21.86
N GLN A 176 -38.74 12.07 22.54
CA GLN A 176 -38.14 11.20 23.57
C GLN A 176 -37.97 9.73 23.14
N ALA A 177 -37.59 9.49 21.87
CA ALA A 177 -37.33 8.15 21.36
C ALA A 177 -36.18 7.47 22.13
N ARG A 178 -36.34 6.18 22.44
CA ARG A 178 -35.35 5.39 23.15
C ARG A 178 -34.23 4.93 22.21
N THR A 179 -32.98 5.08 22.64
CA THR A 179 -31.78 4.70 21.87
C THR A 179 -31.21 3.33 22.24
N ASP A 180 -31.78 2.68 23.26
CA ASP A 180 -31.32 1.41 23.83
C ASP A 180 -32.09 0.18 23.31
N ILE A 181 -33.15 0.38 22.54
CA ILE A 181 -33.96 -0.72 21.99
C ILE A 181 -33.15 -1.43 20.91
N LYS A 182 -33.06 -2.76 21.02
CA LYS A 182 -32.42 -3.63 20.04
C LYS A 182 -33.45 -4.22 19.08
N ASP A 183 -33.07 -4.44 17.83
CA ASP A 183 -33.88 -5.19 16.86
C ASP A 183 -33.80 -6.72 17.10
N ARG A 184 -34.21 -7.56 16.13
CA ARG A 184 -34.10 -9.03 16.23
C ARG A 184 -32.69 -9.57 16.04
N HIS A 185 -31.75 -8.75 15.57
CA HIS A 185 -30.33 -9.09 15.40
C HIS A 185 -29.46 -8.50 16.53
N GLY A 186 -30.08 -7.93 17.56
CA GLY A 186 -29.37 -7.26 18.65
C GLY A 186 -28.81 -5.88 18.27
N GLU A 187 -29.14 -5.35 17.09
CA GLU A 187 -28.64 -4.06 16.61
C GLU A 187 -29.41 -2.90 17.26
N THR A 188 -28.66 -1.90 17.70
CA THR A 188 -29.21 -0.62 18.22
C THR A 188 -29.32 0.40 17.08
N PRO A 189 -30.02 1.55 17.27
CA PRO A 189 -30.02 2.62 16.28
C PRO A 189 -28.61 3.12 15.94
N MET A 190 -27.67 3.01 16.89
CA MET A 190 -26.26 3.34 16.69
C MET A 190 -25.58 2.42 15.68
N HIS A 191 -25.91 1.12 15.66
CA HIS A 191 -25.42 0.19 14.65
C HIS A 191 -25.91 0.58 13.25
N TYR A 192 -27.18 0.96 13.12
CA TYR A 192 -27.75 1.42 11.86
C TYR A 192 -27.10 2.70 11.35
N ALA A 193 -26.89 3.69 12.24
CA ALA A 193 -26.15 4.90 11.90
C ALA A 193 -24.71 4.60 11.45
N SER A 194 -24.07 3.59 12.05
CA SER A 194 -22.69 3.17 11.72
C SER A 194 -22.57 2.44 10.38
N LYS A 195 -23.68 1.93 9.83
CA LYS A 195 -23.72 1.36 8.46
C LYS A 195 -23.60 2.46 7.40
N GLN A 196 -24.00 3.68 7.74
CA GLN A 196 -23.87 4.85 6.89
C GLN A 196 -22.45 5.41 6.94
N ASP A 197 -22.07 6.16 5.92
CA ASP A 197 -20.78 6.89 5.86
C ASP A 197 -20.96 8.38 6.25
N SER A 198 -21.94 8.66 7.12
CA SER A 198 -22.29 10.03 7.51
C SER A 198 -22.06 10.23 9.00
N PRO A 199 -21.12 11.12 9.39
CA PRO A 199 -20.82 11.37 10.80
C PRO A 199 -21.97 12.10 11.51
N VAL A 200 -22.85 12.75 10.76
CA VAL A 200 -23.84 13.70 11.31
C VAL A 200 -24.91 13.00 12.14
N ILE A 201 -25.36 11.82 11.72
CA ILE A 201 -26.31 11.01 12.49
C ILE A 201 -25.67 10.51 13.78
N ILE A 202 -24.39 10.12 13.70
CA ILE A 202 -23.64 9.60 14.85
C ILE A 202 -23.41 10.71 15.87
N GLN A 203 -23.01 11.89 15.43
CA GLN A 203 -22.86 13.07 16.29
C GLN A 203 -24.19 13.48 16.92
N ALA A 204 -25.30 13.44 16.18
CA ALA A 204 -26.63 13.72 16.72
C ALA A 204 -27.01 12.71 17.82
N LEU A 205 -26.75 11.41 17.61
CA LEU A 205 -26.96 10.38 18.62
C LEU A 205 -26.06 10.60 19.84
N CYS A 206 -24.76 10.79 19.67
CA CYS A 206 -23.80 11.01 20.76
C CYS A 206 -24.04 12.28 21.58
N SER A 207 -24.71 13.30 21.00
CA SER A 207 -25.04 14.55 21.71
C SER A 207 -25.98 14.34 22.90
N ARG A 208 -26.75 13.25 22.90
CA ARG A 208 -27.43 12.72 24.08
C ARG A 208 -26.66 11.50 24.56
N LEU A 209 -26.54 11.32 25.88
CA LEU A 209 -25.90 10.15 26.51
C LEU A 209 -26.47 8.83 25.94
N CYS A 210 -25.92 8.35 24.83
CA CYS A 210 -26.38 7.16 24.14
C CYS A 210 -25.68 5.95 24.76
N SER A 211 -26.48 5.06 25.35
CA SER A 211 -26.02 3.80 25.94
C SER A 211 -25.52 2.80 24.88
N GLY A 212 -25.85 2.99 23.61
CA GLY A 212 -25.63 2.01 22.54
C GLY A 212 -24.26 2.05 21.82
N VAL A 213 -23.37 3.00 22.13
CA VAL A 213 -22.08 3.19 21.40
C VAL A 213 -21.14 1.99 21.53
N ASN A 214 -21.25 1.27 22.64
CA ASN A 214 -20.37 0.16 23.02
C ASN A 214 -21.12 -1.17 23.16
N GLU A 215 -22.40 -1.21 22.77
CA GLU A 215 -23.23 -2.41 22.87
C GLU A 215 -22.87 -3.40 21.77
N LEU A 216 -22.91 -4.69 22.09
CA LEU A 216 -22.74 -5.77 21.13
C LEU A 216 -24.10 -6.20 20.56
N ASN A 217 -24.14 -6.41 19.24
CA ASN A 217 -25.23 -7.12 18.57
C ASN A 217 -25.08 -8.65 18.70
N ASP A 218 -26.00 -9.43 18.13
CA ASP A 218 -26.00 -10.89 18.24
C ASP A 218 -24.80 -11.56 17.52
N ASN A 219 -24.16 -10.83 16.60
CA ASN A 219 -22.92 -11.26 15.93
C ASN A 219 -21.66 -10.94 16.76
N GLY A 220 -21.82 -10.35 17.94
CA GLY A 220 -20.72 -9.86 18.77
C GLY A 220 -19.98 -8.70 18.12
N GLU A 221 -20.66 -7.81 17.40
CA GLU A 221 -20.09 -6.60 16.81
C GLU A 221 -20.59 -5.37 17.60
N THR A 222 -19.71 -4.41 17.89
CA THR A 222 -20.12 -3.06 18.31
C THR A 222 -20.40 -2.19 17.08
N PRO A 223 -21.02 -1.00 17.22
CA PRO A 223 -21.17 -0.07 16.12
C PRO A 223 -19.84 0.25 15.41
N LEU A 224 -18.75 0.34 16.19
CA LEU A 224 -17.39 0.54 15.65
C LEU A 224 -16.92 -0.65 14.80
N HIS A 225 -17.21 -1.90 15.21
CA HIS A 225 -16.90 -3.08 14.38
C HIS A 225 -17.68 -3.06 13.06
N VAL A 226 -18.97 -2.67 13.08
CA VAL A 226 -19.80 -2.58 11.88
C VAL A 226 -19.25 -1.53 10.91
N ALA A 227 -18.88 -0.35 11.41
CA ALA A 227 -18.26 0.70 10.60
C ALA A 227 -16.94 0.22 9.97
N CYS A 228 -16.09 -0.46 10.75
CA CYS A 228 -14.83 -1.04 10.28
C CYS A 228 -15.01 -2.15 9.25
N ARG A 229 -16.06 -2.98 9.38
CA ARG A 229 -16.36 -4.05 8.41
C ARG A 229 -16.84 -3.49 7.07
N LEU A 230 -17.53 -2.35 7.10
CA LEU A 230 -18.11 -1.70 5.93
C LEU A 230 -17.23 -0.59 5.33
N GLY A 231 -16.05 -0.33 5.91
CA GLY A 231 -15.12 0.69 5.43
C GLY A 231 -15.60 2.14 5.63
N ARG A 232 -16.46 2.40 6.63
CA ARG A 232 -17.07 3.72 6.88
C ARG A 232 -16.16 4.62 7.71
N VAL A 233 -15.18 5.25 7.08
CA VAL A 233 -14.10 6.00 7.76
C VAL A 233 -14.64 7.18 8.57
N GLU A 234 -15.57 7.97 8.01
CA GLU A 234 -16.14 9.12 8.72
C GLU A 234 -16.98 8.69 9.92
N SER A 235 -17.66 7.54 9.80
CA SER A 235 -18.42 6.96 10.91
C SER A 235 -17.51 6.40 12.00
N VAL A 236 -16.39 5.77 11.65
CA VAL A 236 -15.35 5.36 12.62
C VAL A 236 -14.86 6.57 13.41
N LYS A 237 -14.52 7.66 12.71
CA LYS A 237 -14.08 8.90 13.35
C LYS A 237 -15.13 9.47 14.30
N ALA A 238 -16.38 9.61 13.86
CA ALA A 238 -17.46 10.15 14.68
C ALA A 238 -17.78 9.26 15.90
N LEU A 239 -17.69 7.93 15.77
CA LEU A 239 -17.87 7.01 16.89
C LEU A 239 -16.77 7.18 17.94
N LEU A 240 -15.50 7.30 17.50
CA LEU A 240 -14.36 7.51 18.39
C LEU A 240 -14.45 8.85 19.14
N GLU A 241 -14.81 9.93 18.43
CA GLU A 241 -15.09 11.24 19.03
C GLU A 241 -16.29 11.17 20.00
N GLY A 242 -17.26 10.30 19.72
CA GLY A 242 -18.45 10.03 20.52
C GLY A 242 -18.27 9.09 21.71
N GLY A 243 -17.02 8.68 22.02
CA GLY A 243 -16.71 7.84 23.18
C GLY A 243 -16.79 6.32 22.94
N ALA A 244 -16.72 5.88 21.69
CA ALA A 244 -16.57 4.46 21.37
C ALA A 244 -15.21 3.94 21.86
N LYS A 245 -15.24 2.78 22.50
CA LYS A 245 -14.04 2.13 23.01
C LYS A 245 -13.46 1.15 21.99
N CYS A 246 -12.14 1.22 21.81
CA CYS A 246 -11.40 0.34 20.90
C CYS A 246 -11.04 -1.02 21.54
N ASP A 247 -11.18 -1.18 22.85
CA ASP A 247 -10.77 -2.38 23.60
C ASP A 247 -11.87 -3.44 23.77
N ILE A 248 -13.08 -3.15 23.29
CA ILE A 248 -14.20 -4.09 23.36
C ILE A 248 -13.98 -5.20 22.33
N LYS A 249 -13.77 -6.41 22.84
CA LYS A 249 -13.56 -7.60 22.02
C LYS A 249 -14.89 -8.08 21.45
N GLY A 250 -15.04 -7.98 20.14
CA GLY A 250 -16.10 -8.65 19.40
C GLY A 250 -15.77 -10.11 19.07
N SER A 251 -16.57 -10.70 18.18
CA SER A 251 -16.37 -12.09 17.71
C SER A 251 -15.02 -12.32 17.01
N MET A 252 -14.45 -11.27 16.40
CA MET A 252 -13.17 -11.30 15.67
C MET A 252 -12.03 -10.58 16.41
N GLY A 253 -12.18 -10.30 17.71
CA GLY A 253 -11.25 -9.49 18.50
C GLY A 253 -11.66 -8.01 18.51
N ASN A 254 -10.69 -7.11 18.72
CA ASN A 254 -10.93 -5.65 18.74
C ASN A 254 -11.36 -5.10 17.35
N PRO A 255 -11.98 -3.90 17.26
CA PRO A 255 -12.40 -3.30 16.01
C PRO A 255 -11.29 -3.16 14.96
N ILE A 256 -10.04 -2.93 15.40
CA ILE A 256 -8.88 -2.88 14.51
C ILE A 256 -8.69 -4.21 13.76
N HIS A 257 -8.90 -5.36 14.40
CA HIS A 257 -8.80 -6.68 13.75
C HIS A 257 -9.87 -6.88 12.69
N THR A 258 -11.09 -6.36 12.93
CA THR A 258 -12.14 -6.34 11.91
C THR A 258 -11.72 -5.48 10.73
N ALA A 259 -11.24 -4.25 10.96
CA ALA A 259 -10.72 -3.39 9.89
C ALA A 259 -9.57 -4.07 9.12
N MET A 260 -8.66 -4.77 9.83
CA MET A 260 -7.57 -5.52 9.21
C MET A 260 -8.07 -6.67 8.33
N LYS A 261 -9.08 -7.41 8.80
CA LYS A 261 -9.70 -8.52 8.06
C LYS A 261 -10.34 -8.06 6.76
N TYR A 262 -10.95 -6.88 6.73
CA TYR A 262 -11.59 -6.32 5.53
C TYR A 262 -10.65 -5.43 4.70
N SER A 263 -9.40 -5.27 5.11
CA SER A 263 -8.39 -4.43 4.46
C SER A 263 -8.74 -2.93 4.43
N GLU A 264 -9.48 -2.45 5.43
CA GLU A 264 -9.98 -1.07 5.47
C GLU A 264 -8.95 -0.11 6.07
N LYS A 265 -7.98 0.29 5.24
CA LYS A 265 -6.84 1.15 5.64
C LYS A 265 -7.28 2.42 6.38
N GLY A 266 -8.27 3.15 5.84
CA GLY A 266 -8.73 4.39 6.45
C GLY A 266 -9.29 4.20 7.86
N CYS A 267 -10.01 3.10 8.09
CA CYS A 267 -10.54 2.76 9.42
C CYS A 267 -9.40 2.46 10.41
N VAL A 268 -8.38 1.70 9.97
CA VAL A 268 -7.21 1.40 10.81
C VAL A 268 -6.44 2.67 11.18
N GLU A 269 -6.27 3.58 10.23
CA GLU A 269 -5.57 4.86 10.48
C GLU A 269 -6.31 5.72 11.51
N GLU A 270 -7.64 5.83 11.42
CA GLU A 270 -8.43 6.60 12.40
C GLU A 270 -8.41 5.94 13.78
N ILE A 271 -8.50 4.60 13.86
CA ILE A 271 -8.39 3.88 15.15
C ILE A 271 -7.02 4.14 15.79
N LEU A 272 -5.93 4.04 15.03
CA LEU A 272 -4.57 4.24 15.56
C LEU A 272 -4.28 5.70 15.92
N LYS A 273 -4.96 6.67 15.30
CA LYS A 273 -4.91 8.08 15.70
C LYS A 273 -5.60 8.31 17.05
N ALA A 274 -6.75 7.67 17.27
CA ALA A 274 -7.49 7.81 18.53
C ALA A 274 -6.88 7.01 19.68
N ASP A 275 -6.43 5.79 19.41
CA ASP A 275 -5.84 4.88 20.40
C ASP A 275 -4.64 4.13 19.81
N PRO A 276 -3.41 4.64 20.00
CA PRO A 276 -2.18 3.99 19.56
C PRO A 276 -1.95 2.61 20.21
N SER A 277 -2.56 2.31 21.36
CA SER A 277 -2.38 1.01 22.04
C SER A 277 -2.96 -0.16 21.23
N GLN A 278 -3.89 0.13 20.30
CA GLN A 278 -4.46 -0.88 19.39
C GLN A 278 -3.43 -1.50 18.45
N LEU A 279 -2.26 -0.87 18.26
CA LEU A 279 -1.18 -1.40 17.42
C LEU A 279 -0.69 -2.77 17.89
N GLN A 280 -0.76 -3.04 19.19
CA GLN A 280 -0.35 -4.30 19.82
C GLN A 280 -1.51 -5.05 20.46
N ALA A 281 -2.75 -4.70 20.10
CA ALA A 281 -3.91 -5.42 20.59
C ALA A 281 -3.86 -6.87 20.11
N GLU A 282 -4.07 -7.82 21.01
CA GLU A 282 -4.16 -9.22 20.65
C GLU A 282 -5.59 -9.61 20.27
N ASP A 283 -5.74 -10.38 19.19
CA ASP A 283 -7.00 -11.06 18.93
C ASP A 283 -7.32 -12.09 20.04
N SER A 284 -8.59 -12.46 20.15
CA SER A 284 -9.10 -13.36 21.19
C SER A 284 -8.79 -14.85 20.95
N VAL A 285 -8.56 -15.26 19.70
CA VAL A 285 -8.52 -16.67 19.27
C VAL A 285 -7.09 -17.19 19.19
N TYR A 286 -6.23 -16.50 18.46
CA TYR A 286 -4.84 -16.82 18.18
C TYR A 286 -3.86 -15.93 18.94
N GLY A 287 -4.32 -14.81 19.48
CA GLY A 287 -3.45 -13.82 20.13
C GLY A 287 -2.51 -13.11 19.15
N GLY A 288 -2.90 -12.98 17.88
CA GLY A 288 -2.14 -12.23 16.89
C GLY A 288 -2.41 -10.73 16.99
N THR A 289 -1.38 -9.92 16.77
CA THR A 289 -1.47 -8.46 16.64
C THR A 289 -2.08 -8.07 15.28
N PRO A 290 -2.50 -6.80 15.05
CA PRO A 290 -2.95 -6.35 13.73
C PRO A 290 -2.02 -6.73 12.59
N LEU A 291 -0.69 -6.69 12.82
CA LEU A 291 0.31 -7.06 11.82
C LEU A 291 0.19 -8.51 11.32
N HIS A 292 -0.23 -9.45 12.18
CA HIS A 292 -0.45 -10.86 11.80
C HIS A 292 -1.58 -11.01 10.77
N TRP A 293 -2.54 -10.09 10.80
CA TRP A 293 -3.75 -10.14 9.98
C TRP A 293 -3.65 -9.26 8.72
N ALA A 294 -2.53 -8.56 8.52
CA ALA A 294 -2.30 -7.72 7.35
C ALA A 294 -2.34 -8.51 6.04
N LYS A 295 -3.12 -8.02 5.07
CA LYS A 295 -3.32 -8.67 3.77
C LYS A 295 -2.43 -8.11 2.67
N THR A 296 -2.13 -6.82 2.74
CA THR A 296 -1.43 -6.09 1.68
C THR A 296 -0.12 -5.50 2.20
N ALA A 297 0.83 -5.29 1.29
CA ALA A 297 2.09 -4.59 1.58
C ALA A 297 1.86 -3.21 2.17
N GLU A 298 0.83 -2.49 1.70
CA GLU A 298 0.50 -1.16 2.18
C GLU A 298 0.03 -1.15 3.64
N MET A 299 -0.78 -2.13 4.05
CA MET A 299 -1.18 -2.27 5.45
C MET A 299 -0.02 -2.65 6.36
N CYS A 300 0.87 -3.54 5.91
CA CYS A 300 2.10 -3.86 6.65
C CYS A 300 2.94 -2.59 6.88
N ARG A 301 3.23 -1.83 5.83
CA ARG A 301 4.01 -0.58 5.93
C ARG A 301 3.37 0.40 6.90
N MET A 302 2.07 0.63 6.76
CA MET A 302 1.30 1.56 7.58
C MET A 302 1.37 1.24 9.09
N LEU A 303 1.39 -0.06 9.45
CA LEU A 303 1.56 -0.51 10.84
C LEU A 303 3.02 -0.42 11.32
N LEU A 304 3.97 -0.77 10.46
CA LEU A 304 5.40 -0.73 10.76
C LEU A 304 5.92 0.70 10.96
N ASP A 305 5.48 1.63 10.12
CA ASP A 305 5.81 3.06 10.21
C ASP A 305 5.31 3.68 11.52
N ARG A 306 4.29 3.08 12.14
CA ARG A 306 3.76 3.45 13.46
C ARG A 306 4.42 2.72 14.63
N GLY A 307 5.42 1.88 14.37
CA GLY A 307 6.20 1.19 15.39
C GLY A 307 5.66 -0.18 15.81
N SER A 308 4.93 -0.89 14.93
CA SER A 308 4.47 -2.26 15.24
C SER A 308 5.66 -3.19 15.47
N GLU A 309 5.56 -4.05 16.48
CA GLU A 309 6.57 -5.07 16.75
C GLU A 309 6.54 -6.15 15.66
N ILE A 310 7.66 -6.25 14.94
CA ILE A 310 7.78 -7.09 13.73
C ILE A 310 7.88 -8.58 14.06
N ASN A 311 8.61 -8.89 15.13
CA ASN A 311 8.95 -10.25 15.53
C ASN A 311 8.09 -10.78 16.69
N TYR A 312 6.94 -10.15 16.95
CA TYR A 312 5.97 -10.62 17.94
C TYR A 312 5.50 -12.04 17.61
N LEU A 313 5.37 -12.89 18.62
CA LEU A 313 4.84 -14.24 18.48
C LEU A 313 3.43 -14.30 19.08
N SER A 314 2.48 -14.77 18.28
CA SER A 314 1.11 -15.05 18.72
C SER A 314 1.07 -16.15 19.80
N LYS A 315 -0.11 -16.42 20.37
CA LYS A 315 -0.30 -17.55 21.31
C LYS A 315 -0.12 -18.91 20.64
N THR A 316 -0.23 -18.99 19.31
CA THR A 316 0.12 -20.18 18.54
C THR A 316 1.62 -20.31 18.28
N GLY A 317 2.42 -19.34 18.74
CA GLY A 317 3.86 -19.29 18.53
C GLY A 317 4.22 -18.85 17.12
N GLU A 318 3.35 -18.14 16.40
CA GLU A 318 3.63 -17.70 15.02
C GLU A 318 3.88 -16.20 14.98
N SER A 319 4.86 -15.77 14.17
CA SER A 319 5.02 -14.35 13.85
C SER A 319 4.22 -13.94 12.62
N ALA A 320 4.07 -12.63 12.40
CA ALA A 320 3.41 -12.11 11.19
C ALA A 320 4.05 -12.68 9.91
N LEU A 321 5.38 -12.84 9.86
CA LEU A 321 6.08 -13.44 8.73
C LEU A 321 5.63 -14.89 8.48
N HIS A 322 5.46 -15.71 9.54
CA HIS A 322 4.95 -17.08 9.40
C HIS A 322 3.55 -17.10 8.78
N ILE A 323 2.64 -16.23 9.26
CA ILE A 323 1.26 -16.16 8.75
C ILE A 323 1.24 -15.71 7.29
N LEU A 324 1.99 -14.67 6.93
CA LEU A 324 2.06 -14.19 5.55
C LEU A 324 2.65 -15.25 4.61
N THR A 325 3.66 -15.99 5.05
CA THR A 325 4.25 -17.10 4.30
C THR A 325 3.26 -18.25 4.11
N LYS A 326 2.54 -18.69 5.17
CA LYS A 326 1.48 -19.72 5.07
C LYS A 326 0.38 -19.32 4.09
N LYS A 327 0.09 -18.02 3.98
CA LYS A 327 -0.94 -17.47 3.09
C LYS A 327 -0.42 -17.10 1.69
N GLY A 328 0.87 -17.29 1.40
CA GLY A 328 1.45 -16.96 0.10
C GLY A 328 1.48 -15.47 -0.25
N ARG A 329 1.47 -14.59 0.75
CA ARG A 329 1.41 -13.13 0.55
C ARG A 329 2.81 -12.56 0.33
N PHE A 330 3.38 -12.77 -0.85
CA PHE A 330 4.77 -12.40 -1.18
C PHE A 330 5.10 -10.93 -0.88
N GLU A 331 4.40 -9.96 -1.49
CA GLU A 331 4.71 -8.54 -1.29
C GLU A 331 4.60 -8.10 0.18
N ALA A 332 3.59 -8.59 0.90
CA ALA A 332 3.42 -8.27 2.32
C ALA A 332 4.56 -8.86 3.17
N ALA A 333 5.04 -10.06 2.85
CA ALA A 333 6.19 -10.68 3.49
C ALA A 333 7.49 -9.94 3.17
N MET A 334 7.65 -9.45 1.93
CA MET A 334 8.78 -8.61 1.53
C MET A 334 8.83 -7.31 2.32
N VAL A 335 7.68 -6.67 2.58
CA VAL A 335 7.62 -5.52 3.50
C VAL A 335 8.14 -5.88 4.89
N LEU A 336 7.75 -7.03 5.45
CA LEU A 336 8.26 -7.43 6.78
C LEU A 336 9.78 -7.65 6.75
N LEU A 337 10.30 -8.39 5.76
CA LEU A 337 11.73 -8.67 5.62
C LEU A 337 12.56 -7.39 5.45
N THR A 338 12.08 -6.46 4.62
CA THR A 338 12.74 -5.18 4.37
C THR A 338 12.65 -4.22 5.55
N HIS A 339 11.80 -4.47 6.55
CA HIS A 339 11.79 -3.72 7.82
C HIS A 339 12.51 -4.44 8.96
N GLY A 340 13.18 -5.57 8.67
CA GLY A 340 14.00 -6.29 9.64
C GLY A 340 13.30 -7.45 10.35
N ALA A 341 12.28 -8.05 9.73
CA ALA A 341 11.73 -9.31 10.21
C ALA A 341 12.80 -10.41 10.22
N ASN A 342 12.88 -11.15 11.33
CA ASN A 342 13.82 -12.25 11.47
C ASN A 342 13.30 -13.50 10.74
N ALA A 343 13.88 -13.81 9.58
CA ALA A 343 13.53 -15.00 8.80
C ALA A 343 13.81 -16.33 9.52
N ASN A 344 14.69 -16.31 10.52
CA ASN A 344 15.14 -17.47 11.31
C ASN A 344 14.39 -17.65 12.62
N LEU A 345 13.39 -16.80 12.88
CA LEU A 345 12.55 -16.94 14.06
C LEU A 345 11.81 -18.28 13.99
N LYS A 346 11.96 -19.11 15.02
CA LYS A 346 11.25 -20.38 15.14
C LYS A 346 9.83 -20.13 15.61
N GLY A 347 8.87 -20.55 14.81
CA GLY A 347 7.45 -20.47 15.13
C GLY A 347 6.91 -21.77 15.73
N GLN A 348 5.64 -22.05 15.41
CA GLN A 348 4.96 -23.29 15.79
C GLN A 348 5.71 -24.54 15.30
N ASP A 349 5.88 -25.52 16.20
CA ASP A 349 6.63 -26.77 15.99
C ASP A 349 8.11 -26.54 15.59
N GLY A 350 8.69 -25.40 15.98
CA GLY A 350 10.06 -25.03 15.65
C GLY A 350 10.27 -24.66 14.18
N ASN A 351 9.21 -24.58 13.38
CA ASN A 351 9.28 -24.24 11.97
C ASN A 351 9.59 -22.75 11.79
N THR A 352 10.61 -22.43 10.99
CA THR A 352 10.85 -21.06 10.52
C THR A 352 9.94 -20.71 9.34
N ALA A 353 9.92 -19.45 8.93
CA ALA A 353 9.24 -19.02 7.71
C ALA A 353 9.69 -19.84 6.48
N LEU A 354 10.98 -20.21 6.40
CA LEU A 354 11.49 -21.01 5.28
C LEU A 354 10.92 -22.44 5.26
N HIS A 355 10.76 -23.08 6.42
CA HIS A 355 10.08 -24.39 6.50
C HIS A 355 8.66 -24.32 5.94
N LEU A 356 7.93 -23.26 6.27
CA LEU A 356 6.56 -23.04 5.80
C LEU A 356 6.52 -22.74 4.30
N ALA A 357 7.44 -21.92 3.78
CA ALA A 357 7.52 -21.63 2.35
C ALA A 357 7.81 -22.90 1.52
N MET A 358 8.72 -23.75 1.99
CA MET A 358 9.05 -25.04 1.39
C MET A 358 7.86 -26.02 1.44
N LYS A 359 7.14 -26.08 2.57
CA LYS A 359 5.95 -26.92 2.72
C LYS A 359 4.81 -26.52 1.77
N MET A 360 4.67 -25.23 1.49
CA MET A 360 3.61 -24.68 0.63
C MET A 360 4.03 -24.55 -0.84
N ASP A 361 5.29 -24.86 -1.18
CA ASP A 361 5.85 -24.75 -2.53
C ASP A 361 5.78 -23.33 -3.12
N HIS A 362 6.00 -22.31 -2.27
CA HIS A 362 5.98 -20.90 -2.70
C HIS A 362 7.38 -20.44 -3.12
N MET A 363 7.76 -20.70 -4.37
CA MET A 363 9.13 -20.44 -4.90
C MET A 363 9.62 -19.01 -4.68
N GLU A 364 8.81 -17.99 -4.94
CA GLU A 364 9.23 -16.59 -4.79
C GLU A 364 9.48 -16.23 -3.32
N LEU A 365 8.69 -16.77 -2.39
CA LEU A 365 8.95 -16.62 -0.95
C LEU A 365 10.20 -17.39 -0.52
N ILE A 366 10.47 -18.57 -1.08
CA ILE A 366 11.68 -19.34 -0.81
C ILE A 366 12.92 -18.52 -1.21
N LYS A 367 12.96 -18.02 -2.45
CA LYS A 367 14.04 -17.15 -2.94
C LYS A 367 14.18 -15.91 -2.06
N GLY A 368 13.07 -15.22 -1.79
CA GLY A 368 13.05 -14.02 -0.95
C GLY A 368 13.59 -14.26 0.45
N LEU A 369 13.15 -15.32 1.13
CA LEU A 369 13.60 -15.65 2.47
C LEU A 369 15.11 -15.97 2.50
N ILE A 370 15.61 -16.75 1.55
CA ILE A 370 17.04 -17.11 1.48
C ILE A 370 17.90 -15.88 1.19
N VAL A 371 17.49 -15.05 0.22
CA VAL A 371 18.18 -13.78 -0.08
C VAL A 371 18.26 -12.93 1.17
N PHE A 372 17.19 -12.87 1.97
CA PHE A 372 17.14 -12.11 3.22
C PHE A 372 17.76 -12.82 4.44
N GLY A 373 18.52 -13.89 4.24
CA GLY A 373 19.33 -14.52 5.27
C GLY A 373 18.64 -15.64 6.05
N ALA A 374 17.58 -16.24 5.49
CA ALA A 374 17.01 -17.45 6.06
C ALA A 374 18.05 -18.59 6.04
N ASP A 375 18.28 -19.16 7.21
CA ASP A 375 19.15 -20.29 7.44
C ASP A 375 18.39 -21.58 7.14
N VAL A 376 19.05 -22.38 6.33
CA VAL A 376 18.58 -23.61 5.71
C VAL A 376 18.97 -24.85 6.52
N GLU A 377 19.83 -24.69 7.53
CA GLU A 377 20.27 -25.74 8.43
C GLU A 377 19.51 -25.72 9.76
N ILE A 378 18.57 -24.78 9.95
CA ILE A 378 17.76 -24.75 11.16
C ILE A 378 16.84 -25.97 11.16
N HIS A 379 16.90 -26.77 12.22
CA HIS A 379 16.01 -27.92 12.41
C HIS A 379 14.75 -27.49 13.14
N ASN A 380 13.58 -27.96 12.68
CA ASN A 380 12.32 -27.86 13.42
C ASN A 380 12.27 -28.86 14.60
N ASP A 381 11.16 -28.89 15.35
CA ASP A 381 11.04 -29.75 16.53
C ASP A 381 11.00 -31.26 16.19
N LEU A 382 10.78 -31.60 14.91
CA LEU A 382 10.86 -32.96 14.38
C LEU A 382 12.26 -33.33 13.89
N GLY A 383 13.23 -32.41 13.98
CA GLY A 383 14.58 -32.61 13.47
C GLY A 383 14.68 -32.50 11.95
N GLU A 384 13.68 -31.95 11.27
CA GLU A 384 13.69 -31.74 9.82
C GLU A 384 14.29 -30.37 9.47
N THR A 385 15.11 -30.31 8.43
CA THR A 385 15.54 -29.05 7.81
C THR A 385 14.51 -28.59 6.77
N PRO A 386 14.46 -27.29 6.39
CA PRO A 386 13.60 -26.82 5.31
C PRO A 386 13.78 -27.60 4.01
N GLY A 387 15.04 -27.96 3.67
CA GLY A 387 15.35 -28.76 2.49
C GLY A 387 14.75 -30.17 2.53
N LEU A 388 14.73 -30.81 3.70
CA LEU A 388 14.10 -32.12 3.86
C LEU A 388 12.58 -32.06 3.66
N ILE A 389 11.93 -31.01 4.17
CA ILE A 389 10.49 -30.78 3.95
C ILE A 389 10.19 -30.61 2.46
N ALA A 390 11.03 -29.85 1.75
CA ALA A 390 10.89 -29.61 0.32
C ALA A 390 10.98 -30.93 -0.47
N ALA A 391 11.97 -31.77 -0.15
CA ALA A 391 12.15 -33.08 -0.79
C ALA A 391 10.96 -34.03 -0.59
N ARG A 392 10.24 -33.92 0.53
CA ARG A 392 9.05 -34.74 0.82
C ARG A 392 7.78 -34.21 0.13
N THR A 393 7.72 -32.92 -0.18
CA THR A 393 6.46 -32.23 -0.52
C THR A 393 6.40 -31.77 -1.98
N SER A 394 7.53 -31.54 -2.65
CA SER A 394 7.56 -30.96 -4.01
C SER A 394 7.40 -31.98 -5.14
N LYS A 395 6.66 -31.58 -6.19
CA LYS A 395 6.55 -32.24 -7.51
C LYS A 395 7.51 -31.66 -8.56
N GLY A 396 8.33 -30.66 -8.22
CA GLY A 396 9.30 -29.98 -9.09
C GLY A 396 10.68 -29.94 -8.43
N PHE A 397 11.41 -31.04 -8.54
CA PHE A 397 12.61 -31.32 -7.74
C PHE A 397 13.89 -30.61 -8.27
N GLU A 398 13.87 -30.04 -9.47
CA GLU A 398 15.09 -29.53 -10.15
C GLU A 398 15.56 -28.17 -9.60
N ASP A 399 14.68 -27.19 -9.42
CA ASP A 399 15.06 -25.86 -8.88
C ASP A 399 15.45 -25.93 -7.39
N ILE A 400 14.77 -26.80 -6.63
CA ILE A 400 15.01 -26.99 -5.18
C ILE A 400 16.30 -27.77 -4.91
N MET A 401 16.75 -28.65 -5.82
CA MET A 401 18.06 -29.30 -5.72
C MET A 401 19.22 -28.30 -5.82
N TYR A 402 19.06 -27.24 -6.61
CA TYR A 402 20.00 -26.11 -6.64
C TYR A 402 20.03 -25.38 -5.29
N VAL A 403 18.87 -25.23 -4.65
CA VAL A 403 18.79 -24.76 -3.26
C VAL A 403 19.53 -25.75 -2.35
N GLY A 404 19.28 -27.06 -2.41
CA GLY A 404 19.95 -28.12 -1.64
C GLY A 404 21.49 -28.14 -1.78
N ALA A 405 22.02 -27.84 -2.96
CA ALA A 405 23.46 -27.72 -3.19
C ALA A 405 24.02 -26.42 -2.61
N ALA A 406 23.28 -25.30 -2.69
CA ALA A 406 23.61 -24.05 -2.00
C ALA A 406 23.53 -24.19 -0.46
N ILE A 407 22.66 -25.08 0.02
CA ILE A 407 22.42 -25.40 1.44
C ILE A 407 23.64 -26.03 2.11
N GLY A 408 24.22 -27.08 1.50
CA GLY A 408 25.30 -27.86 2.13
C GLY A 408 26.69 -27.20 2.22
N ALA A 409 26.89 -26.02 1.63
CA ALA A 409 28.23 -25.38 1.52
C ALA A 409 28.44 -24.16 2.43
N ILE A 410 27.43 -23.74 3.21
CA ILE A 410 27.51 -22.61 4.15
C ILE A 410 28.14 -23.06 5.50
N GLY A 411 29.01 -24.06 5.46
CA GLY A 411 29.78 -24.53 6.62
C GLY A 411 30.82 -23.50 7.05
N LYS A 412 30.75 -23.07 8.31
CA LYS A 412 31.69 -22.13 8.95
C LYS A 412 33.14 -22.56 8.70
N SER A 413 33.93 -21.67 8.09
CA SER A 413 35.38 -21.72 8.21
C SER A 413 35.82 -20.66 9.23
N GLU A 414 36.37 -21.11 10.36
CA GLU A 414 37.00 -20.23 11.34
C GLU A 414 38.34 -19.76 10.76
N ILE A 415 38.42 -18.48 10.39
CA ILE A 415 39.69 -17.85 10.02
C ILE A 415 40.19 -17.08 11.24
N ASP A 416 40.99 -17.75 12.06
CA ASP A 416 41.73 -17.13 13.16
C ASP A 416 42.95 -16.39 12.57
N GLY A 417 42.83 -15.07 12.40
CA GLY A 417 43.86 -14.23 11.78
C GLY A 417 44.35 -13.12 12.72
N PRO A 418 45.67 -12.95 12.93
CA PRO A 418 46.23 -12.06 13.95
C PRO A 418 45.92 -10.58 13.71
N ARG A 419 45.91 -9.79 14.79
CA ARG A 419 45.70 -8.33 14.80
C ARG A 419 46.94 -7.56 14.34
N LYS A 420 46.74 -6.70 13.33
CA LYS A 420 47.49 -5.48 12.97
C LYS A 420 49.02 -5.54 13.12
N GLU A 421 49.69 -6.15 12.15
CA GLU A 421 51.01 -5.65 11.72
C GLU A 421 50.83 -4.49 10.71
N LYS A 422 51.80 -3.58 10.64
CA LYS A 422 51.80 -2.46 9.67
C LYS A 422 51.79 -3.01 8.24
N LYS A 423 50.61 -3.01 7.61
CA LYS A 423 50.40 -3.53 6.25
C LYS A 423 51.24 -2.75 5.22
N LYS A 424 52.03 -3.47 4.43
CA LYS A 424 52.95 -2.96 3.39
C LYS A 424 52.26 -2.44 2.12
N MET A 425 51.01 -2.82 1.87
CA MET A 425 50.27 -2.49 0.65
C MET A 425 48.85 -2.00 0.96
N ASP A 426 48.32 -1.15 0.09
CA ASP A 426 46.94 -0.64 0.15
C ASP A 426 46.00 -1.53 -0.68
N ARG A 427 44.75 -1.64 -0.21
CA ARG A 427 43.67 -2.42 -0.82
C ARG A 427 42.59 -1.47 -1.33
N LEU A 428 42.23 -1.59 -2.62
CA LEU A 428 41.22 -0.74 -3.28
C LEU A 428 39.95 -1.54 -3.57
N LEU A 429 38.80 -0.98 -3.20
CA LEU A 429 37.48 -1.41 -3.61
C LEU A 429 36.89 -0.40 -4.60
N CYS A 430 36.36 -0.88 -5.73
CA CYS A 430 35.69 -0.07 -6.74
C CYS A 430 34.26 -0.58 -6.93
N LEU A 431 33.28 0.32 -6.79
CA LEU A 431 31.86 0.04 -6.85
C LEU A 431 31.24 0.78 -8.04
N ASP A 432 30.72 0.02 -9.00
CA ASP A 432 30.16 0.60 -10.22
C ASP A 432 28.83 1.31 -9.98
N GLY A 433 28.47 2.20 -10.90
CA GLY A 433 27.12 2.76 -10.98
C GLY A 433 26.11 1.80 -11.62
N GLY A 434 24.82 2.02 -11.35
CA GLY A 434 23.76 1.14 -11.88
C GLY A 434 22.38 1.26 -11.23
N GLY A 435 22.04 2.40 -10.61
CA GLY A 435 20.71 2.63 -10.03
C GLY A 435 20.36 1.66 -8.89
N ILE A 436 19.13 1.12 -8.89
CA ILE A 436 18.66 0.17 -7.86
C ILE A 436 19.44 -1.16 -7.86
N LYS A 437 20.10 -1.49 -8.98
CA LYS A 437 20.97 -2.67 -9.09
C LYS A 437 22.20 -2.63 -8.19
N GLY A 438 22.45 -1.51 -7.48
CA GLY A 438 23.39 -1.48 -6.36
C GLY A 438 23.14 -2.56 -5.31
N LEU A 439 21.92 -3.11 -5.24
CA LEU A 439 21.59 -4.34 -4.48
C LEU A 439 22.52 -5.53 -4.79
N VAL A 440 22.96 -5.69 -6.05
CA VAL A 440 23.91 -6.72 -6.47
C VAL A 440 25.28 -6.52 -5.80
N LEU A 441 25.75 -5.26 -5.74
CA LEU A 441 27.00 -4.91 -5.05
C LEU A 441 26.89 -5.24 -3.56
N ILE A 442 25.78 -4.87 -2.93
CA ILE A 442 25.51 -5.13 -1.52
C ILE A 442 25.54 -6.64 -1.25
N GLN A 443 24.90 -7.46 -2.10
CA GLN A 443 24.87 -8.91 -1.93
C GLN A 443 26.26 -9.55 -2.04
N MET A 444 27.10 -9.08 -2.98
CA MET A 444 28.49 -9.52 -3.08
C MET A 444 29.34 -9.10 -1.87
N LEU A 445 29.12 -7.89 -1.35
CA LEU A 445 29.78 -7.42 -0.14
C LEU A 445 29.35 -8.19 1.11
N ILE A 446 28.07 -8.55 1.25
CA ILE A 446 27.58 -9.43 2.34
C ILE A 446 28.34 -10.76 2.31
N ALA A 447 28.46 -11.38 1.13
CA ALA A 447 29.19 -12.63 1.00
C ALA A 447 30.68 -12.47 1.36
N LEU A 448 31.32 -11.38 0.93
CA LEU A 448 32.71 -11.11 1.28
C LEU A 448 32.91 -10.85 2.79
N GLU A 449 32.02 -10.09 3.43
CA GLU A 449 32.05 -9.85 4.89
C GLU A 449 31.88 -11.16 5.66
N LYS A 450 31.01 -12.05 5.18
CA LYS A 450 30.77 -13.37 5.78
C LYS A 450 32.01 -14.26 5.72
N GLU A 451 32.68 -14.33 4.57
CA GLU A 451 33.90 -15.12 4.41
C GLU A 451 35.10 -14.51 5.15
N ALA A 452 35.19 -13.17 5.23
CA ALA A 452 36.30 -12.50 5.91
C ALA A 452 36.11 -12.36 7.43
N GLY A 453 34.89 -12.52 7.94
CA GLY A 453 34.55 -12.31 9.36
C GLY A 453 34.78 -10.88 9.86
N ARG A 454 34.91 -9.90 8.96
CA ARG A 454 35.19 -8.48 9.26
C ARG A 454 34.36 -7.58 8.34
N PRO A 455 33.93 -6.39 8.82
CA PRO A 455 33.15 -5.47 8.01
C PRO A 455 33.98 -4.88 6.86
N THR A 456 33.32 -4.57 5.75
CA THR A 456 33.93 -4.05 4.51
C THR A 456 34.86 -2.86 4.77
N ARG A 457 34.47 -1.96 5.70
CA ARG A 457 35.27 -0.78 6.06
C ARG A 457 36.66 -1.10 6.63
N GLU A 458 36.90 -2.32 7.11
CA GLU A 458 38.19 -2.77 7.64
C GLU A 458 39.01 -3.59 6.62
N LEU A 459 38.33 -4.09 5.59
CA LEU A 459 38.93 -4.89 4.52
C LEU A 459 39.65 -4.03 3.49
N PHE A 460 39.24 -2.77 3.30
CA PHE A 460 39.79 -1.88 2.28
C PHE A 460 40.35 -0.60 2.87
N ASP A 461 41.40 -0.08 2.25
CA ASP A 461 42.05 1.19 2.63
C ASP A 461 41.53 2.35 1.76
N TRP A 462 41.12 2.02 0.52
CA TRP A 462 40.52 2.92 -0.45
C TRP A 462 39.19 2.35 -0.97
N VAL A 463 38.19 3.21 -1.12
CA VAL A 463 36.88 2.87 -1.70
C VAL A 463 36.51 3.90 -2.75
N ALA A 464 36.26 3.47 -3.98
CA ALA A 464 35.78 4.31 -5.06
C ALA A 464 34.36 3.89 -5.46
N GLY A 465 33.50 4.85 -5.78
CA GLY A 465 32.13 4.58 -6.16
C GLY A 465 31.57 5.57 -7.19
N THR A 466 30.72 5.07 -8.08
CA THR A 466 29.96 5.88 -9.04
C THR A 466 28.47 5.67 -8.84
N SER A 467 27.66 6.73 -8.92
CA SER A 467 26.20 6.65 -8.80
C SER A 467 25.78 5.91 -7.52
N THR A 468 25.04 4.81 -7.65
CA THR A 468 24.68 3.91 -6.54
C THR A 468 25.89 3.34 -5.78
N GLY A 469 26.98 3.00 -6.47
CA GLY A 469 28.25 2.59 -5.86
C GLY A 469 28.88 3.73 -5.07
N GLY A 470 28.65 4.99 -5.46
CA GLY A 470 29.02 6.18 -4.70
C GLY A 470 28.24 6.31 -3.39
N ILE A 471 26.92 6.12 -3.43
CA ILE A 471 26.06 6.08 -2.23
C ILE A 471 26.53 4.95 -1.29
N LEU A 472 26.80 3.76 -1.83
CA LEU A 472 27.27 2.61 -1.07
C LEU A 472 28.67 2.82 -0.49
N ALA A 473 29.60 3.42 -1.24
CA ALA A 473 30.92 3.80 -0.75
C ALA A 473 30.81 4.75 0.45
N LEU A 474 29.92 5.74 0.38
CA LEU A 474 29.65 6.65 1.49
C LEU A 474 28.96 5.93 2.66
N ALA A 475 28.12 4.93 2.42
CA ALA A 475 27.54 4.12 3.49
C ALA A 475 28.56 3.23 4.22
N ILE A 476 29.52 2.65 3.50
CA ILE A 476 30.61 1.85 4.07
C ILE A 476 31.43 2.69 5.05
N ILE A 477 31.78 3.94 4.70
CA ILE A 477 32.60 4.79 5.58
C ILE A 477 31.84 5.22 6.84
N HIS A 478 30.50 5.30 6.80
CA HIS A 478 29.66 5.56 7.97
C HIS A 478 29.45 4.31 8.84
N GLY A 479 30.04 3.16 8.47
CA GLY A 479 29.98 1.93 9.26
C GLY A 479 28.61 1.25 9.25
N LYS A 480 27.78 1.51 8.25
CA LYS A 480 26.48 0.85 8.08
C LYS A 480 26.67 -0.59 7.64
N SER A 481 25.89 -1.52 8.21
CA SER A 481 25.96 -2.94 7.81
C SER A 481 25.38 -3.14 6.41
N MET A 482 25.92 -4.09 5.66
CA MET A 482 25.43 -4.38 4.31
C MET A 482 24.00 -4.94 4.31
N GLU A 483 23.63 -5.71 5.33
CA GLU A 483 22.25 -6.20 5.51
C GLU A 483 21.25 -5.05 5.71
N TYR A 484 21.63 -4.04 6.52
CA TYR A 484 20.82 -2.82 6.68
C TYR A 484 20.67 -2.09 5.35
N LEU A 485 21.76 -1.96 4.57
CA LEU A 485 21.73 -1.27 3.28
C LEU A 485 20.89 -1.98 2.23
N ARG A 486 20.89 -3.33 2.22
CA ARG A 486 19.99 -4.11 1.37
C ARG A 486 18.53 -3.74 1.66
N CYS A 487 18.13 -3.82 2.93
CA CYS A 487 16.78 -3.45 3.35
C CYS A 487 16.46 -1.97 3.07
N LEU A 488 17.43 -1.09 3.27
CA LEU A 488 17.31 0.34 3.00
C LEU A 488 17.02 0.63 1.53
N TYR A 489 17.68 -0.06 0.59
CA TYR A 489 17.46 0.11 -0.85
C TYR A 489 16.04 -0.32 -1.27
N PHE A 490 15.52 -1.41 -0.70
CA PHE A 490 14.12 -1.82 -0.92
C PHE A 490 13.11 -0.82 -0.35
N ARG A 491 13.43 -0.12 0.74
CA ARG A 491 12.58 0.98 1.24
C ARG A 491 12.73 2.25 0.41
N MET A 492 13.95 2.55 -0.04
CA MET A 492 14.27 3.73 -0.83
C MET A 492 13.57 3.72 -2.19
N LYS A 493 13.57 2.58 -2.90
CA LYS A 493 12.92 2.49 -4.23
C LYS A 493 11.46 2.90 -4.17
N GLU A 494 10.76 2.50 -3.11
CA GLU A 494 9.36 2.82 -2.87
C GLU A 494 9.13 4.30 -2.63
N GLN A 495 10.08 5.00 -2.02
CA GLN A 495 9.97 6.43 -1.70
C GLN A 495 10.41 7.32 -2.85
N VAL A 496 11.44 6.90 -3.58
CA VAL A 496 12.14 7.74 -4.57
C VAL A 496 11.53 7.61 -5.98
N PHE A 497 11.13 6.41 -6.41
CA PHE A 497 10.61 6.18 -7.76
C PHE A 497 9.09 6.30 -7.82
N LYS A 498 8.55 7.42 -7.33
CA LYS A 498 7.12 7.74 -7.41
C LYS A 498 6.84 8.78 -8.49
N GLY A 499 5.86 8.51 -9.34
CA GLY A 499 5.41 9.42 -10.41
C GLY A 499 6.07 9.14 -11.76
N SER A 500 6.19 10.17 -12.59
CA SER A 500 6.76 10.08 -13.94
C SER A 500 8.16 10.69 -14.01
N ARG A 501 8.98 10.17 -14.93
CA ARG A 501 10.33 10.70 -15.17
C ARG A 501 10.29 12.10 -15.82
N PRO A 502 11.21 13.01 -15.46
CA PRO A 502 12.20 12.89 -14.38
C PRO A 502 11.53 13.02 -12.99
N TYR A 503 11.97 12.20 -12.05
CA TYR A 503 11.45 12.16 -10.68
C TYR A 503 11.78 13.44 -9.91
N GLU A 504 10.94 13.77 -8.93
CA GLU A 504 11.23 14.84 -7.97
C GLU A 504 12.51 14.51 -7.19
N SER A 505 13.38 15.50 -7.01
CA SER A 505 14.65 15.30 -6.32
C SER A 505 14.52 15.28 -4.79
N ALA A 506 13.44 15.84 -4.23
CA ALA A 506 13.25 15.97 -2.79
C ALA A 506 13.26 14.62 -2.05
N PRO A 507 12.54 13.56 -2.48
CA PRO A 507 12.56 12.27 -1.79
C PRO A 507 13.97 11.67 -1.68
N LEU A 508 14.76 11.72 -2.76
CA LEU A 508 16.14 11.23 -2.75
C LEU A 508 17.04 12.11 -1.87
N GLU A 509 16.90 13.43 -1.94
CA GLU A 509 17.69 14.35 -1.12
C GLU A 509 17.40 14.16 0.37
N ASP A 510 16.13 14.05 0.76
CA ASP A 510 15.74 13.89 2.16
C ASP A 510 16.14 12.52 2.69
N PHE A 511 16.03 11.47 1.87
CA PHE A 511 16.61 10.16 2.16
C PHE A 511 18.12 10.26 2.44
N LEU A 512 18.89 10.90 1.56
CA LEU A 512 20.34 11.03 1.73
C LEU A 512 20.71 11.87 2.96
N LYS A 513 19.93 12.92 3.27
CA LYS A 513 20.12 13.73 4.49
C LYS A 513 19.81 12.93 5.75
N GLN A 514 18.74 12.15 5.77
CA GLN A 514 18.39 11.29 6.89
C GLN A 514 19.48 10.24 7.14
N GLU A 515 19.98 9.63 6.06
CA GLU A 515 20.93 8.54 6.15
C GLU A 515 22.36 9.01 6.45
N PHE A 516 22.83 10.12 5.87
CA PHE A 516 24.21 10.59 6.04
C PHE A 516 24.36 11.80 6.97
N GLY A 517 23.25 12.41 7.41
CA GLY A 517 23.23 13.65 8.15
C GLY A 517 23.29 14.87 7.23
N GLU A 518 22.47 15.89 7.53
CA GLU A 518 22.34 17.10 6.71
C GLU A 518 23.62 17.94 6.67
N ASN A 519 24.37 17.96 7.78
CA ASN A 519 25.55 18.80 7.97
C ASN A 519 26.88 18.03 7.95
N THR A 520 26.83 16.70 7.72
CA THR A 520 28.02 15.85 7.71
C THR A 520 28.88 16.18 6.50
N LYS A 521 30.15 16.50 6.76
CA LYS A 521 31.14 16.85 5.73
C LYS A 521 31.95 15.63 5.33
N MET A 522 32.45 15.63 4.11
CA MET A 522 33.28 14.54 3.57
C MET A 522 34.49 14.26 4.46
N THR A 523 35.14 15.30 4.98
CA THR A 523 36.35 15.18 5.82
C THR A 523 36.08 14.78 7.27
N ASP A 524 34.82 14.69 7.70
CA ASP A 524 34.48 14.25 9.07
C ASP A 524 34.86 12.78 9.30
N ILE A 525 34.90 12.00 8.21
CA ILE A 525 35.33 10.60 8.23
C ILE A 525 36.66 10.48 7.49
N ARG A 526 37.71 10.02 8.18
CA ARG A 526 39.08 9.96 7.63
C ARG A 526 39.49 8.62 7.04
N PHE A 527 38.78 7.53 7.37
CA PHE A 527 39.14 6.18 6.95
C PHE A 527 37.89 5.29 6.76
N PRO A 528 37.83 4.46 5.70
CA PRO A 528 38.77 4.39 4.58
C PRO A 528 38.74 5.67 3.72
N ARG A 529 39.73 5.84 2.84
CA ARG A 529 39.75 6.98 1.91
C ARG A 529 38.71 6.73 0.82
N VAL A 530 37.81 7.67 0.60
CA VAL A 530 36.68 7.53 -0.33
C VAL A 530 36.81 8.45 -1.54
N MET A 531 36.42 7.94 -2.70
CA MET A 531 36.34 8.66 -3.96
C MET A 531 34.94 8.45 -4.55
N VAL A 532 34.22 9.54 -4.83
CA VAL A 532 32.90 9.48 -5.46
C VAL A 532 32.91 10.30 -6.75
N THR A 533 32.61 9.66 -7.87
CA THR A 533 32.69 10.27 -9.20
C THR A 533 31.42 11.07 -9.55
N SER A 534 31.57 12.14 -10.32
CA SER A 534 30.47 12.91 -10.90
C SER A 534 30.97 13.70 -12.10
N VAL A 535 30.08 14.10 -13.01
CA VAL A 535 30.42 14.91 -14.18
C VAL A 535 30.11 16.38 -13.92
N LEU A 536 31.11 17.25 -14.10
CA LEU A 536 30.94 18.70 -14.16
C LEU A 536 30.36 19.07 -15.52
N ALA A 537 29.08 19.41 -15.52
CA ALA A 537 28.30 19.75 -16.70
C ALA A 537 28.10 21.27 -16.89
N ASP A 538 28.70 22.11 -16.05
CA ASP A 538 28.69 23.58 -16.20
C ASP A 538 29.66 24.08 -17.29
N ARG A 539 30.28 23.17 -18.03
CA ARG A 539 31.34 23.41 -19.01
C ARG A 539 31.26 22.43 -20.17
N HIS A 540 31.83 22.82 -21.31
CA HIS A 540 31.98 21.96 -22.47
C HIS A 540 33.41 22.07 -23.03
N PRO A 541 34.16 20.96 -23.15
CA PRO A 541 33.80 19.58 -22.78
C PRO A 541 33.52 19.40 -21.28
N GLY A 542 32.64 18.46 -20.91
CA GLY A 542 32.38 18.12 -19.51
C GLY A 542 33.60 17.43 -18.88
N GLU A 543 33.82 17.66 -17.58
CA GLU A 543 35.00 17.14 -16.87
C GLU A 543 34.61 16.18 -15.74
N LEU A 544 35.47 15.20 -15.46
CA LEU A 544 35.30 14.32 -14.30
C LEU A 544 35.65 15.07 -13.01
N HIS A 545 34.75 15.01 -12.03
CA HIS A 545 34.98 15.46 -10.67
C HIS A 545 34.97 14.28 -9.71
N ILE A 546 35.89 14.29 -8.75
CA ILE A 546 35.99 13.30 -7.68
C ILE A 546 35.76 14.02 -6.35
N PHE A 547 34.63 13.73 -5.72
CA PHE A 547 34.39 14.07 -4.32
C PHE A 547 35.23 13.13 -3.44
N ARG A 548 35.88 13.68 -2.42
CA ARG A 548 36.89 12.95 -1.63
C ARG A 548 36.87 13.37 -0.17
N ASN A 549 37.27 12.48 0.74
CA ASN A 549 37.43 12.78 2.17
C ASN A 549 38.87 13.11 2.59
N TYR A 550 39.79 13.18 1.63
CA TYR A 550 41.20 13.52 1.84
C TYR A 550 41.58 14.73 0.99
N ASP A 551 42.71 15.35 1.30
CA ASP A 551 43.17 16.54 0.59
C ASP A 551 43.52 16.23 -0.87
N GLN A 552 43.22 17.19 -1.74
CA GLN A 552 43.48 17.05 -3.16
C GLN A 552 44.99 16.88 -3.42
N PRO A 553 45.41 15.97 -4.32
CA PRO A 553 46.81 15.88 -4.75
C PRO A 553 47.31 17.26 -5.24
N SER A 554 48.39 17.76 -4.66
CA SER A 554 48.86 19.15 -4.78
C SER A 554 49.69 19.45 -6.04
N LEU A 555 49.94 18.43 -6.87
CA LEU A 555 50.71 18.56 -8.10
C LEU A 555 49.98 19.46 -9.10
N LYS A 556 50.61 20.60 -9.45
CA LYS A 556 50.14 21.48 -10.53
C LYS A 556 50.04 20.67 -11.83
N LYS A 557 48.80 20.42 -12.27
CA LYS A 557 48.53 20.02 -13.64
C LYS A 557 48.41 21.28 -14.50
N GLU A 558 48.97 21.24 -15.70
CA GLU A 558 48.54 22.19 -16.72
C GLU A 558 47.04 21.97 -16.98
N PRO A 559 46.23 23.03 -17.04
CA PRO A 559 44.81 22.87 -17.31
C PRO A 559 44.64 22.20 -18.67
N PRO A 560 43.81 21.15 -18.79
CA PRO A 560 43.68 20.39 -20.03
C PRO A 560 43.09 21.21 -21.18
N TYR A 561 42.42 22.32 -20.86
CA TYR A 561 41.77 23.21 -21.81
C TYR A 561 42.11 24.67 -21.51
N THR A 562 42.35 25.45 -22.56
CA THR A 562 42.38 26.91 -22.48
C THR A 562 40.97 27.42 -22.22
N THR A 563 40.77 28.05 -21.06
CA THR A 563 39.43 28.50 -20.65
C THR A 563 39.22 29.98 -21.02
N GLN A 564 38.19 30.27 -21.82
CA GLN A 564 37.74 31.65 -22.09
C GLN A 564 36.67 32.12 -21.09
N ALA A 565 35.99 31.19 -20.41
CA ALA A 565 34.94 31.46 -19.44
C ALA A 565 35.47 31.40 -17.99
N THR A 566 34.84 32.15 -17.08
CA THR A 566 35.13 32.07 -15.65
C THR A 566 34.15 31.09 -14.99
N PHE A 567 34.64 29.93 -14.55
CA PHE A 567 33.83 28.95 -13.81
C PHE A 567 33.87 29.20 -12.30
N ARG A 568 32.81 28.79 -11.60
CA ARG A 568 32.81 28.81 -10.13
C ARG A 568 33.89 27.85 -9.61
N PRO A 569 34.71 28.23 -8.61
CA PRO A 569 35.73 27.35 -8.07
C PRO A 569 35.12 26.05 -7.53
N LEU A 570 35.90 24.98 -7.55
CA LEU A 570 35.51 23.73 -6.88
C LEU A 570 35.55 23.94 -5.38
N THR A 571 34.56 23.40 -4.68
CA THR A 571 34.56 23.39 -3.22
C THR A 571 35.67 22.48 -2.72
N ILE A 572 36.40 22.92 -1.70
CA ILE A 572 37.41 22.11 -1.04
C ILE A 572 36.73 20.97 -0.24
N PRO A 573 37.39 19.81 -0.04
CA PRO A 573 36.83 18.67 0.68
C PRO A 573 36.18 19.03 2.03
N GLN A 574 36.76 20.00 2.76
CA GLN A 574 36.29 20.47 4.08
C GLN A 574 34.94 21.20 4.07
N GLU A 575 34.45 21.58 2.88
CA GLU A 575 33.17 22.26 2.67
C GLU A 575 32.15 21.37 1.94
N GLN A 576 32.56 20.18 1.50
CA GLN A 576 31.71 19.26 0.76
C GLN A 576 30.84 18.45 1.73
N LEU A 577 29.53 18.51 1.55
CA LEU A 577 28.56 17.71 2.31
C LEU A 577 28.43 16.31 1.69
N VAL A 578 28.36 15.28 2.54
CA VAL A 578 28.28 13.88 2.12
C VAL A 578 27.04 13.63 1.26
N TRP A 579 25.86 14.03 1.73
CA TRP A 579 24.61 13.80 1.01
C TRP A 579 24.58 14.51 -0.35
N ARG A 580 25.24 15.67 -0.49
CA ARG A 580 25.37 16.39 -1.76
C ARG A 580 26.30 15.69 -2.74
N ALA A 581 27.40 15.13 -2.26
CA ALA A 581 28.29 14.31 -3.08
C ALA A 581 27.56 13.05 -3.58
N ALA A 582 26.82 12.38 -2.70
CA ALA A 582 25.98 11.23 -3.04
C ALA A 582 24.93 11.57 -4.12
N ARG A 583 24.15 12.64 -3.93
CA ARG A 583 23.15 13.11 -4.91
C ARG A 583 23.84 13.47 -6.23
N SER A 584 24.91 14.24 -6.19
CA SER A 584 25.63 14.67 -7.40
C SER A 584 26.12 13.49 -8.23
N SER A 585 26.60 12.44 -7.57
CA SER A 585 27.02 11.20 -8.23
C SER A 585 25.86 10.39 -8.79
N GLY A 586 24.71 10.35 -8.11
CA GLY A 586 23.52 9.60 -8.53
C GLY A 586 22.53 10.37 -9.41
N ALA A 587 22.89 11.55 -9.92
CA ALA A 587 22.01 12.41 -10.71
C ALA A 587 21.87 11.91 -12.18
N ALA A 588 21.37 10.68 -12.35
CA ALA A 588 21.27 9.99 -13.64
C ALA A 588 20.41 10.81 -14.62
N PRO A 589 20.95 11.24 -15.77
CA PRO A 589 20.18 11.94 -16.79
C PRO A 589 18.93 11.14 -17.18
N THR A 590 17.85 11.83 -17.52
CA THR A 590 16.49 11.28 -17.78
C THR A 590 15.72 10.80 -16.53
N TYR A 591 16.40 10.38 -15.46
CA TYR A 591 15.76 9.94 -14.21
C TYR A 591 15.64 11.09 -13.21
N PHE A 592 16.70 11.86 -13.01
CA PHE A 592 16.75 12.98 -12.08
C PHE A 592 17.22 14.27 -12.75
N ARG A 593 16.81 15.41 -12.17
CA ARG A 593 17.33 16.72 -12.56
C ARG A 593 18.78 16.88 -12.04
N PRO A 594 19.64 17.61 -12.78
CA PRO A 594 21.02 17.87 -12.37
C PRO A 594 21.12 18.49 -10.98
N MET A 595 22.19 18.19 -10.24
CA MET A 595 22.49 18.84 -8.96
C MET A 595 23.34 20.08 -9.18
N GLY A 596 22.69 21.21 -9.44
CA GLY A 596 23.41 22.43 -9.79
C GLY A 596 24.24 22.20 -11.06
N ARG A 597 25.56 22.02 -10.90
CA ARG A 597 26.52 21.79 -12.00
C ARG A 597 26.90 20.32 -12.22
N PHE A 598 26.36 19.40 -11.43
CA PHE A 598 26.77 18.01 -11.43
C PHE A 598 25.74 17.09 -12.08
N LEU A 599 26.23 16.14 -12.87
CA LEU A 599 25.50 14.99 -13.43
C LEU A 599 26.11 13.68 -12.91
N ASP A 600 25.39 12.58 -13.12
CA ASP A 600 25.86 11.25 -12.76
C ASP A 600 27.26 10.94 -13.31
N GLY A 601 28.11 10.39 -12.45
CA GLY A 601 29.46 9.95 -12.81
C GLY A 601 29.47 8.86 -13.89
N GLY A 602 28.36 8.15 -14.08
CA GLY A 602 28.17 7.09 -15.06
C GLY A 602 28.45 7.51 -16.50
N LEU A 603 28.32 8.80 -16.83
CA LEU A 603 28.62 9.30 -18.17
C LEU A 603 30.12 9.31 -18.53
N LEU A 604 31.02 9.36 -17.54
CA LEU A 604 32.48 9.41 -17.77
C LEU A 604 33.24 8.27 -17.08
N ALA A 605 32.78 7.83 -15.92
CA ALA A 605 33.49 6.89 -15.05
C ALA A 605 32.52 5.93 -14.36
N ASN A 606 31.62 5.26 -15.12
CA ASN A 606 30.63 4.35 -14.51
C ASN A 606 31.29 3.20 -13.72
N ASN A 607 32.40 2.70 -14.24
CA ASN A 607 33.34 1.87 -13.49
C ASN A 607 34.53 2.76 -13.06
N PRO A 608 34.64 3.12 -11.76
CA PRO A 608 35.65 4.07 -11.30
C PRO A 608 37.06 3.47 -11.17
N THR A 609 37.30 2.23 -11.59
CA THR A 609 38.55 1.51 -11.30
C THR A 609 39.78 2.22 -11.87
N LEU A 610 39.74 2.58 -13.16
CA LEU A 610 40.86 3.25 -13.82
C LEU A 610 41.10 4.65 -13.23
N ASP A 611 40.04 5.41 -12.99
CA ASP A 611 40.11 6.75 -12.41
C ASP A 611 40.64 6.73 -10.98
N ALA A 612 40.20 5.76 -10.17
CA ALA A 612 40.67 5.56 -8.81
C ALA A 612 42.16 5.18 -8.77
N MET A 613 42.61 4.29 -9.64
CA MET A 613 44.03 3.95 -9.76
C MET A 613 44.87 5.17 -10.15
N ALA A 614 44.39 5.98 -11.09
CA ALA A 614 45.05 7.21 -11.52
C ALA A 614 45.12 8.25 -10.38
N GLU A 615 44.04 8.42 -9.62
CA GLU A 615 43.97 9.32 -8.46
C GLU A 615 44.91 8.86 -7.33
N ILE A 616 44.94 7.56 -7.01
CA ILE A 616 45.85 7.01 -5.99
C ILE A 616 47.31 7.19 -6.39
N HIS A 617 47.63 6.98 -7.66
CA HIS A 617 48.97 7.25 -8.18
C HIS A 617 49.35 8.73 -8.01
N GLN A 618 48.44 9.66 -8.33
CA GLN A 618 48.66 11.09 -8.16
C GLN A 618 48.81 11.49 -6.69
N PHE A 619 47.98 10.92 -5.81
CA PHE A 619 48.06 11.12 -4.37
C PHE A 619 49.43 10.68 -3.83
N ASN A 620 49.89 9.47 -4.19
CA ASN A 620 51.22 8.98 -3.80
C ASN A 620 52.35 9.87 -4.35
N LYS A 621 52.22 10.38 -5.58
CA LYS A 621 53.20 11.30 -6.15
C LYS A 621 53.21 12.66 -5.42
N SER A 622 52.06 13.14 -4.96
CA SER A 622 51.92 14.34 -4.14
C SER A 622 52.63 14.17 -2.79
N LEU A 623 52.40 13.05 -2.11
CA LEU A 623 53.08 12.72 -0.85
C LEU A 623 54.60 12.67 -1.03
N LYS A 624 55.07 12.12 -2.16
CA LYS A 624 56.50 12.12 -2.50
C LYS A 624 57.05 13.54 -2.64
N ALA A 625 56.35 14.40 -3.36
CA ALA A 625 56.75 15.79 -3.56
C ALA A 625 56.76 16.61 -2.25
N GLU A 626 55.88 16.27 -1.30
CA GLU A 626 55.79 16.87 0.04
C GLU A 626 56.83 16.31 1.03
N GLY A 627 57.71 15.39 0.59
CA GLY A 627 58.72 14.77 1.45
C GLY A 627 58.17 13.69 2.41
N ARG A 628 56.93 13.23 2.18
CA ARG A 628 56.23 12.23 3.00
C ARG A 628 56.33 10.82 2.41
N GLU A 629 57.52 10.42 1.98
CA GLU A 629 57.72 9.13 1.30
C GLU A 629 57.36 7.92 2.18
N GLY A 630 57.50 8.02 3.50
CA GLY A 630 57.14 6.97 4.45
C GLY A 630 55.64 6.66 4.54
N ASP A 631 54.78 7.57 4.06
CA ASP A 631 53.32 7.39 4.03
C ASP A 631 52.84 6.72 2.73
N ILE A 632 53.72 6.58 1.73
CA ILE A 632 53.39 6.00 0.42
C ILE A 632 53.24 4.49 0.56
N LYS A 633 52.14 3.96 0.02
CA LYS A 633 51.88 2.53 -0.08
C LYS A 633 51.55 2.15 -1.51
N LYS A 634 52.13 1.03 -1.96
CA LYS A 634 51.79 0.44 -3.27
C LYS A 634 50.41 -0.22 -3.17
N LEU A 635 49.62 -0.14 -4.23
CA LEU A 635 48.40 -0.95 -4.36
C LEU A 635 48.80 -2.42 -4.46
N GLY A 636 48.23 -3.26 -3.60
CA GLY A 636 48.44 -4.71 -3.64
C GLY A 636 47.30 -5.45 -4.32
N ILE A 637 46.07 -4.96 -4.12
CA ILE A 637 44.86 -5.58 -4.65
C ILE A 637 43.81 -4.53 -5.03
N VAL A 638 43.11 -4.79 -6.12
CA VAL A 638 42.00 -4.01 -6.63
C VAL A 638 40.81 -4.95 -6.83
N VAL A 639 39.71 -4.67 -6.13
CA VAL A 639 38.45 -5.41 -6.24
C VAL A 639 37.43 -4.49 -6.90
N SER A 640 36.96 -4.86 -8.09
CA SER A 640 35.92 -4.15 -8.83
C SER A 640 34.63 -4.96 -8.81
N LEU A 641 33.55 -4.35 -8.32
CA LEU A 641 32.23 -4.96 -8.21
C LEU A 641 31.26 -4.29 -9.20
N GLY A 642 30.64 -5.10 -10.05
CA GLY A 642 29.65 -4.68 -11.04
C GLY A 642 28.21 -4.93 -10.61
N THR A 643 27.28 -4.13 -11.12
CA THR A 643 25.84 -4.23 -10.81
C THR A 643 25.10 -5.31 -11.63
N GLY A 644 25.83 -6.32 -12.12
CA GLY A 644 25.29 -7.39 -12.96
C GLY A 644 25.26 -7.05 -14.46
N LYS A 645 25.44 -8.09 -15.28
CA LYS A 645 25.49 -8.02 -16.74
C LYS A 645 24.14 -8.44 -17.33
N PRO A 646 23.50 -7.62 -18.18
CA PRO A 646 22.29 -8.04 -18.88
C PRO A 646 22.60 -9.17 -19.88
N PRO A 647 21.60 -9.95 -20.31
CA PRO A 647 21.75 -10.90 -21.41
C PRO A 647 22.04 -10.16 -22.72
N GLN A 648 22.75 -10.83 -23.64
CA GLN A 648 23.02 -10.27 -24.95
C GLN A 648 21.81 -10.46 -25.88
N GLU A 649 21.28 -9.37 -26.43
CA GLU A 649 20.13 -9.40 -27.34
C GLU A 649 20.52 -9.05 -28.78
N VAL A 650 19.75 -9.56 -29.74
CA VAL A 650 19.95 -9.27 -31.17
C VAL A 650 19.32 -7.93 -31.52
N VAL A 651 20.11 -6.97 -31.97
CA VAL A 651 19.62 -5.69 -32.50
C VAL A 651 19.23 -5.87 -33.96
N THR A 652 17.93 -5.79 -34.26
CA THR A 652 17.37 -6.12 -35.59
C THR A 652 17.45 -4.98 -36.61
N SER A 653 17.59 -3.72 -36.19
CA SER A 653 17.75 -2.58 -37.10
C SER A 653 18.48 -1.41 -36.44
N VAL A 654 19.62 -1.00 -37.00
CA VAL A 654 20.36 0.23 -36.62
C VAL A 654 20.33 1.24 -37.78
N ASP A 655 19.47 1.01 -38.77
CA ASP A 655 19.48 1.76 -40.03
C ASP A 655 18.72 3.08 -39.91
N VAL A 656 19.45 4.20 -39.94
CA VAL A 656 18.91 5.56 -39.80
C VAL A 656 19.14 6.33 -41.10
N PHE A 657 18.43 5.95 -42.17
CA PHE A 657 18.39 6.75 -43.40
C PHE A 657 17.36 7.88 -43.33
N ARG A 658 17.59 8.94 -44.12
CA ARG A 658 16.66 10.07 -44.31
C ARG A 658 15.43 9.55 -45.09
N PRO A 659 14.25 9.49 -44.47
CA PRO A 659 13.11 8.75 -45.02
C PRO A 659 12.50 9.42 -46.25
N SER A 660 12.17 8.62 -47.27
CA SER A 660 11.53 9.06 -48.52
C SER A 660 10.00 8.94 -48.48
N ASN A 661 9.45 8.15 -47.56
CA ASN A 661 8.02 7.89 -47.43
C ASN A 661 7.59 7.74 -45.95
N PRO A 662 6.27 7.82 -45.63
CA PRO A 662 5.78 7.81 -44.24
C PRO A 662 6.06 6.51 -43.46
N LEU A 663 6.20 5.37 -44.14
CA LEU A 663 6.51 4.08 -43.51
C LEU A 663 8.00 3.96 -43.14
N GLU A 664 8.89 4.48 -43.99
CA GLU A 664 10.33 4.64 -43.69
C GLU A 664 10.57 5.66 -42.59
N LEU A 665 9.71 6.69 -42.48
CA LEU A 665 9.77 7.66 -41.39
C LEU A 665 9.63 6.97 -40.04
N ALA A 666 8.64 6.08 -39.89
CA ALA A 666 8.43 5.31 -38.67
C ALA A 666 9.62 4.37 -38.36
N LYS A 667 10.18 3.69 -39.37
CA LYS A 667 11.36 2.83 -39.19
C LYS A 667 12.62 3.63 -38.82
N SER A 668 12.83 4.80 -39.42
CA SER A 668 13.93 5.71 -39.12
C SER A 668 13.83 6.30 -37.71
N PHE A 669 12.61 6.59 -37.22
CA PHE A 669 12.39 7.00 -35.83
C PHE A 669 12.72 5.89 -34.82
N VAL A 670 12.34 4.64 -35.12
CA VAL A 670 12.71 3.48 -34.29
C VAL A 670 14.22 3.27 -34.32
N GLY A 671 14.85 3.28 -35.49
CA GLY A 671 16.30 3.15 -35.63
C GLY A 671 17.09 4.25 -34.93
N ALA A 672 16.63 5.50 -34.98
CA ALA A 672 17.26 6.62 -34.28
C ALA A 672 17.15 6.50 -32.76
N LYS A 673 16.04 5.96 -32.24
CA LYS A 673 15.85 5.68 -30.82
C LYS A 673 16.78 4.58 -30.34
N GLU A 674 16.87 3.46 -31.08
CA GLU A 674 17.76 2.34 -30.73
C GLU A 674 19.23 2.76 -30.81
N LEU A 675 19.63 3.55 -31.81
CA LEU A 675 20.98 4.12 -31.90
C LEU A 675 21.28 5.05 -30.72
N GLY A 676 20.31 5.87 -30.31
CA GLY A 676 20.41 6.73 -29.14
C GLY A 676 20.59 5.94 -27.84
N LYS A 677 19.82 4.85 -27.64
CA LYS A 677 19.98 3.93 -26.50
C LYS A 677 21.40 3.33 -26.52
N MET A 678 21.83 2.81 -27.66
CA MET A 678 23.16 2.20 -27.83
C MET A 678 24.31 3.18 -27.52
N LEU A 679 24.18 4.46 -27.87
CA LEU A 679 25.18 5.49 -27.51
C LEU A 679 25.26 5.69 -25.99
N VAL A 680 24.11 5.75 -25.31
CA VAL A 680 24.07 5.86 -23.84
C VAL A 680 24.66 4.61 -23.19
N ASP A 681 24.32 3.42 -23.70
CA ASP A 681 24.84 2.15 -23.20
C ASP A 681 26.37 2.06 -23.37
N CYS A 682 26.90 2.47 -24.53
CA CYS A 682 28.35 2.56 -24.76
C CYS A 682 29.05 3.57 -23.83
N CYS A 683 28.42 4.72 -23.56
CA CYS A 683 28.97 5.73 -22.65
C CYS A 683 28.94 5.28 -21.19
N THR A 684 28.02 4.40 -20.82
CA THR A 684 27.78 3.99 -19.43
C THR A 684 28.18 2.52 -19.18
N ASP A 685 28.79 1.83 -20.14
CA ASP A 685 29.29 0.47 -19.96
C ASP A 685 30.34 0.39 -18.84
N SER A 686 30.16 -0.58 -17.95
CA SER A 686 30.98 -0.79 -16.76
C SER A 686 31.76 -2.11 -16.77
N ASP A 687 31.39 -3.07 -17.63
CA ASP A 687 31.98 -4.41 -17.64
C ASP A 687 32.89 -4.66 -18.85
N GLY A 688 32.69 -3.99 -19.99
CA GLY A 688 33.45 -4.23 -21.21
C GLY A 688 34.90 -3.71 -21.17
N CYS A 689 35.23 -2.78 -22.07
CA CYS A 689 36.62 -2.33 -22.27
C CYS A 689 37.29 -1.80 -20.98
N ALA A 690 36.51 -1.23 -20.05
CA ALA A 690 37.02 -0.70 -18.80
C ALA A 690 37.67 -1.79 -17.93
N VAL A 691 37.08 -2.99 -17.86
CA VAL A 691 37.58 -4.11 -17.07
C VAL A 691 38.85 -4.68 -17.67
N ASP A 692 38.92 -4.83 -19.00
CA ASP A 692 40.11 -5.37 -19.66
C ASP A 692 41.31 -4.42 -19.54
N ARG A 693 41.06 -3.11 -19.69
CA ARG A 693 42.08 -2.08 -19.42
C ARG A 693 42.55 -2.15 -17.98
N ALA A 694 41.63 -2.16 -17.01
CA ALA A 694 41.99 -2.19 -15.59
C ALA A 694 42.81 -3.44 -15.24
N ARG A 695 42.42 -4.62 -15.78
CA ARG A 695 43.15 -5.87 -15.62
C ARG A 695 44.58 -5.76 -16.16
N ALA A 696 44.74 -5.36 -17.42
CA ALA A 696 46.05 -5.25 -18.05
C ALA A 696 46.96 -4.24 -17.31
N TRP A 697 46.42 -3.10 -16.89
CA TRP A 697 47.18 -2.12 -16.12
C TRP A 697 47.57 -2.63 -14.73
N CYS A 698 46.70 -3.38 -14.06
CA CYS A 698 47.02 -4.02 -12.76
C CYS A 698 48.13 -5.06 -12.91
N GLU A 699 48.09 -5.89 -13.96
CA GLU A 699 49.15 -6.85 -14.28
C GLU A 699 50.50 -6.14 -14.51
N MET A 700 50.51 -5.01 -15.23
CA MET A 700 51.72 -4.22 -15.47
C MET A 700 52.36 -3.64 -14.20
N ILE A 701 51.59 -3.40 -13.14
CA ILE A 701 52.09 -2.83 -11.88
C ILE A 701 52.21 -3.87 -10.75
N ASP A 702 52.13 -5.17 -11.08
CA ASP A 702 52.10 -6.29 -10.12
C ASP A 702 51.04 -6.12 -9.02
N THR A 703 49.83 -5.74 -9.42
CA THR A 703 48.66 -5.60 -8.53
C THR A 703 47.62 -6.65 -8.91
N ILE A 704 47.04 -7.32 -7.92
CA ILE A 704 46.02 -8.34 -8.16
C ILE A 704 44.70 -7.64 -8.49
N TYR A 705 44.06 -8.01 -9.61
CA TYR A 705 42.76 -7.47 -10.02
C TYR A 705 41.67 -8.54 -9.98
N HIS A 706 40.59 -8.28 -9.24
CA HIS A 706 39.39 -9.11 -9.21
C HIS A 706 38.18 -8.33 -9.70
N ARG A 707 37.50 -8.86 -10.73
CA ARG A 707 36.20 -8.38 -11.20
C ARG A 707 35.12 -9.38 -10.80
N LEU A 708 34.11 -8.93 -10.07
CA LEU A 708 32.90 -9.70 -9.76
C LEU A 708 31.69 -8.96 -10.33
N SER A 709 30.97 -9.64 -11.23
CA SER A 709 29.73 -9.14 -11.84
C SER A 709 28.93 -10.35 -12.32
N PRO A 710 27.75 -10.65 -11.73
CA PRO A 710 26.95 -11.80 -12.10
C PRO A 710 26.33 -11.62 -13.49
N GLN A 711 26.03 -12.74 -14.16
CA GLN A 711 25.20 -12.71 -15.36
C GLN A 711 23.73 -12.74 -14.93
N LEU A 712 22.95 -11.77 -15.41
CA LEU A 712 21.52 -11.70 -15.13
C LEU A 712 20.73 -12.39 -16.26
N SER A 713 19.58 -12.96 -15.91
CA SER A 713 18.68 -13.60 -16.88
C SER A 713 17.91 -12.60 -17.76
N GLN A 714 17.71 -11.37 -17.27
CA GLN A 714 16.95 -10.31 -17.94
C GLN A 714 17.58 -8.92 -17.74
N GLU A 715 17.20 -7.97 -18.59
CA GLU A 715 17.56 -6.55 -18.41
C GLU A 715 16.77 -5.97 -17.23
N VAL A 716 17.46 -5.63 -16.13
CA VAL A 716 16.88 -4.93 -14.97
C VAL A 716 17.10 -3.43 -15.13
N MET A 717 16.01 -2.67 -15.11
CA MET A 717 16.02 -1.21 -15.26
C MET A 717 16.61 -0.50 -14.03
N LEU A 718 17.12 0.72 -14.22
CA LEU A 718 17.78 1.49 -13.15
C LEU A 718 16.84 1.91 -12.01
N ASP A 719 15.55 2.03 -12.29
CA ASP A 719 14.47 2.40 -11.36
C ASP A 719 13.44 1.26 -11.18
N GLU A 720 13.88 0.00 -11.31
CA GLU A 720 13.03 -1.15 -11.06
C GLU A 720 12.46 -1.13 -9.63
N VAL A 721 11.15 -1.36 -9.52
CA VAL A 721 10.39 -1.33 -8.26
C VAL A 721 9.77 -2.67 -7.90
N SER A 722 9.70 -3.64 -8.83
CA SER A 722 9.15 -4.96 -8.55
C SER A 722 10.04 -5.74 -7.59
N ASP A 723 9.50 -6.10 -6.43
CA ASP A 723 10.20 -6.93 -5.44
C ASP A 723 10.57 -8.30 -6.02
N GLU A 724 9.73 -8.87 -6.89
CA GLU A 724 9.96 -10.17 -7.52
C GLU A 724 11.20 -10.13 -8.44
N ILE A 725 11.29 -9.12 -9.32
CA ILE A 725 12.42 -8.95 -10.22
C ILE A 725 13.71 -8.71 -9.43
N LEU A 726 13.66 -7.86 -8.41
CA LEU A 726 14.84 -7.54 -7.58
C LEU A 726 15.27 -8.75 -6.74
N VAL A 727 14.33 -9.52 -6.19
CA VAL A 727 14.64 -10.77 -5.48
C VAL A 727 15.25 -11.80 -6.42
N ASN A 728 14.71 -11.96 -7.63
CA ASN A 728 15.28 -12.89 -8.60
C ASN A 728 16.70 -12.48 -9.03
N MET A 729 16.94 -11.18 -9.24
CA MET A 729 18.29 -10.65 -9.50
C MET A 729 19.27 -10.94 -8.34
N LEU A 730 18.81 -10.79 -7.09
CA LEU A 730 19.61 -11.12 -5.91
C LEU A 730 19.83 -12.63 -5.77
N TRP A 731 18.84 -13.44 -6.11
CA TRP A 731 18.93 -14.90 -6.16
C TRP A 731 19.98 -15.35 -7.18
N GLU A 732 19.95 -14.81 -8.40
CA GLU A 732 20.97 -15.06 -9.44
C GLU A 732 22.37 -14.65 -8.97
N THR A 733 22.48 -13.53 -8.26
CA THR A 733 23.74 -13.09 -7.66
C THR A 733 24.24 -14.11 -6.62
N GLN A 734 23.34 -14.66 -5.82
CA GLN A 734 23.67 -15.69 -4.84
C GLN A 734 24.08 -17.01 -5.50
N MET A 735 23.43 -17.40 -6.61
CA MET A 735 23.84 -18.56 -7.40
C MET A 735 25.22 -18.36 -8.04
N TYR A 736 25.49 -17.18 -8.60
CA TYR A 736 26.82 -16.82 -9.12
C TYR A 736 27.90 -16.93 -8.04
N LEU A 737 27.64 -16.43 -6.83
CA LEU A 737 28.56 -16.51 -5.70
C LEU A 737 28.78 -17.95 -5.24
N PHE A 738 27.75 -18.79 -5.32
CA PHE A 738 27.83 -20.21 -5.02
C PHE A 738 28.71 -20.96 -6.04
N GLU A 739 28.44 -20.78 -7.34
CA GLU A 739 29.26 -21.36 -8.41
C GLU A 739 30.73 -20.94 -8.31
N LYS A 740 30.97 -19.70 -7.87
CA LYS A 740 32.31 -19.11 -7.70
C LYS A 740 32.77 -19.02 -6.26
N ARG A 741 32.30 -19.89 -5.36
CA ARG A 741 32.59 -19.82 -3.90
C ARG A 741 34.07 -19.70 -3.52
N GLU A 742 34.96 -20.28 -4.33
CA GLU A 742 36.41 -20.20 -4.11
C GLU A 742 36.95 -18.78 -4.27
N VAL A 743 36.29 -17.94 -5.07
CA VAL A 743 36.72 -16.57 -5.36
C VAL A 743 36.54 -15.65 -4.15
N PRO A 744 35.34 -15.52 -3.53
CA PRO A 744 35.19 -14.78 -2.28
C PRO A 744 36.07 -15.30 -1.14
N GLN A 745 36.23 -16.62 -1.02
CA GLN A 745 37.10 -17.25 0.01
C GLN A 745 38.57 -16.88 -0.17
N SER A 746 39.09 -16.99 -1.40
CA SER A 746 40.45 -16.59 -1.73
C SER A 746 40.65 -15.09 -1.52
N LEU A 747 39.67 -14.28 -1.96
CA LEU A 747 39.71 -12.84 -1.81
C LEU A 747 39.72 -12.41 -0.34
N ALA A 748 38.88 -13.00 0.50
CA ALA A 748 38.88 -12.76 1.94
C ALA A 748 40.26 -13.04 2.56
N LYS A 749 40.88 -14.17 2.22
CA LYS A 749 42.24 -14.52 2.69
C LYS A 749 43.30 -13.51 2.25
N MET A 750 43.21 -12.98 1.03
CA MET A 750 44.14 -11.95 0.53
C MET A 750 43.94 -10.58 1.18
N LEU A 751 42.73 -10.27 1.66
CA LEU A 751 42.41 -8.98 2.27
C LEU A 751 42.78 -8.90 3.76
N LEU A 752 42.79 -10.04 4.46
CA LEU A 752 43.15 -10.16 5.88
C LEU A 752 44.65 -9.99 6.09
#